data_AF-A0A8B9HRM4-F1
#
_entry.id   AF-A0A8B9HRM4-F1
#
_cell.length_a   1.000
_cell.length_b   1.000
_cell.length_c   1.000
_cell.angle_alpha   90.00
_cell.angle_beta   90.00
_cell.angle_gamma   90.00
#
_symmetry.space_group_name_H-M   'P 1'
#
loop_
_entity.id
_entity.type
_entity.pdbx_description
1 polymer ?
#
loop_
_entity_poly.entity_id
_entity_poly.type
_entity_poly.pdbx_seq_one_letter_code
_entity_poly.pdbx_strand_id
1 'polypeptide(L)'
;MQLEDYLKNILKRSLYRNHPATLEFLEVSQISFIQELGPKGIEGLILKKSGGNTFPVCYWCGSNSVCYRWSKRWLVVKDSFVLYMRPEDGQVGTVILYDKGFHIKIGTQETGVRHGVTIENLCRALTIKCSTYRQARWWGHSIDEFAQRFGQDFLRENRHGSFAPVRENTTAQWFVNAAGYFDAIADALEGAKEEIFITAWWLSPEIFLKRPVVDGNTWRLDHVLKRKAEQGVKICVLLYKEVEVVLGLNSEYTKKTLMGLHSNIMVIRHPDHVPSTALLWAHHEKSVVIDQSLAFLGGIDLAYGRWDDSQHRLTDVGSVRRSPQPSPALSPSLTRVRAPQLHQFLFFRDKFFKKSLLISDTSSLRSHISSTELCGETRFWHGKDYCNFILKDWVKLNKPFDDFIDRYKTPRMPWHDIGVAVHGKAARDIARHFIQRWNFTKVLRSVCQWSIGTKVHEESIHLAYISAIQNSKHFIYIENQFFISCADKSIHNSIGDALTERILRAYREKKKFRVYVVMPLLPGFEGDISSGGGQAIKAIMYFNYSMVCWFYAGSANINDRSMLGKRDSEMAVVVEDTEFQDSLMDGEIYQAGRFALSLREECFRIVLGLMGDSSVDISDPMSDRFYKEVWMVTAAKNASVYDKVFRCLPTDAVLNYKILREYMSRSCMATEDPIQACAELRKVHGFLVQFPFYFLSEENLFPSLNSKEGIMPMELWT
;
A
#
# COMPACT_ATOMS: atom_id res chain seq x y z
N MET A 1 48.53 -26.12 -6.59
CA MET A 1 49.24 -24.94 -6.05
C MET A 1 49.73 -24.00 -7.15
N GLN A 2 50.63 -24.38 -8.08
CA GLN A 2 51.19 -23.44 -9.07
C GLN A 2 50.17 -22.67 -9.95
N LEU A 3 49.13 -23.34 -10.48
CA LEU A 3 48.09 -22.66 -11.29
C LEU A 3 47.24 -21.69 -10.45
N GLU A 4 46.89 -22.08 -9.23
CA GLU A 4 46.09 -21.26 -8.32
C GLU A 4 46.86 -19.99 -7.90
N ASP A 5 48.15 -20.13 -7.58
CA ASP A 5 49.01 -19.00 -7.24
C ASP A 5 49.24 -18.08 -8.44
N TYR A 6 49.37 -18.64 -9.65
CA TYR A 6 49.44 -17.89 -10.89
C TYR A 6 48.16 -17.06 -11.12
N LEU A 7 46.98 -17.68 -10.99
CA LEU A 7 45.69 -16.99 -11.14
C LEU A 7 45.49 -15.92 -10.06
N LYS A 8 45.84 -16.21 -8.80
CA LYS A 8 45.82 -15.22 -7.70
C LYS A 8 46.72 -14.02 -8.00
N ASN A 9 47.92 -14.26 -8.56
CA ASN A 9 48.85 -13.19 -8.93
C ASN A 9 48.37 -12.35 -10.12
N ILE A 10 47.71 -12.97 -11.11
CA ILE A 10 47.01 -12.25 -12.18
C ILE A 10 45.93 -11.35 -11.58
N LEU A 11 45.09 -11.90 -10.70
CA LEU A 11 43.99 -11.16 -10.09
C LEU A 11 44.46 -10.07 -9.13
N LYS A 12 45.68 -10.10 -8.59
CA LYS A 12 46.23 -8.98 -7.80
C LYS A 12 46.48 -7.71 -8.64
N ARG A 13 46.68 -7.86 -9.95
CA ARG A 13 46.98 -6.74 -10.86
C ARG A 13 45.68 -6.19 -11.46
N SER A 14 45.36 -4.92 -11.23
CA SER A 14 44.11 -4.28 -11.68
C SER A 14 43.90 -4.37 -13.19
N LEU A 15 44.97 -4.21 -13.98
CA LEU A 15 44.94 -4.30 -15.44
C LEU A 15 44.40 -5.65 -15.93
N TYR A 16 44.84 -6.76 -15.33
CA TYR A 16 44.40 -8.09 -15.73
C TYR A 16 43.10 -8.49 -15.06
N ARG A 17 42.88 -8.10 -13.80
CA ARG A 17 41.63 -8.34 -13.07
C ARG A 17 40.41 -7.82 -13.84
N ASN A 18 40.53 -6.63 -14.43
CA ASN A 18 39.43 -5.96 -15.13
C ASN A 18 39.46 -6.21 -16.64
N HIS A 19 40.37 -7.05 -17.15
CA HIS A 19 40.47 -7.32 -18.57
C HIS A 19 39.28 -8.20 -19.03
N PRO A 20 38.58 -7.86 -20.14
CA PRO A 20 37.40 -8.60 -20.59
C PRO A 20 37.65 -10.11 -20.74
N ALA A 21 38.80 -10.50 -21.29
CA ALA A 21 39.15 -11.92 -21.43
C ALA A 21 39.35 -12.65 -20.10
N THR A 22 39.77 -11.94 -19.04
CA THR A 22 39.92 -12.54 -17.70
C THR A 22 38.56 -12.71 -17.02
N LEU A 23 37.67 -11.72 -17.16
CA LEU A 23 36.29 -11.82 -16.68
C LEU A 23 35.51 -12.92 -17.42
N GLU A 24 35.71 -13.04 -18.74
CA GLU A 24 35.13 -14.11 -19.55
C GLU A 24 35.68 -15.48 -19.14
N PHE A 25 36.99 -15.60 -18.97
CA PHE A 25 37.64 -16.84 -18.53
C PHE A 25 37.18 -17.29 -17.14
N LEU A 26 36.97 -16.36 -16.22
CA LEU A 26 36.50 -16.64 -14.87
C LEU A 26 34.98 -16.81 -14.77
N GLU A 27 34.24 -16.55 -15.86
CA GLU A 27 32.78 -16.56 -15.87
C GLU A 27 32.21 -15.68 -14.76
N VAL A 28 32.62 -14.41 -14.73
CA VAL A 28 32.16 -13.42 -13.75
C VAL A 28 31.76 -12.09 -14.41
N SER A 29 30.84 -11.40 -13.75
CA SER A 29 30.26 -10.12 -14.12
C SER A 29 30.07 -9.25 -12.88
N GLN A 30 29.66 -7.99 -13.06
CA GLN A 30 29.35 -7.09 -11.97
C GLN A 30 28.25 -7.64 -11.03
N ILE A 31 27.36 -8.49 -11.54
CA ILE A 31 26.27 -9.12 -10.77
C ILE A 31 26.79 -10.26 -9.88
N SER A 32 27.92 -10.88 -10.23
CA SER A 32 28.49 -11.99 -9.47
C SER A 32 28.85 -11.59 -8.03
N PHE A 33 29.19 -10.33 -7.81
CA PHE A 33 29.74 -9.82 -6.55
C PHE A 33 28.74 -9.10 -5.66
N ILE A 34 27.49 -8.94 -6.11
CA ILE A 34 26.41 -8.34 -5.31
C ILE A 34 25.84 -9.44 -4.43
N GLN A 35 26.17 -9.42 -3.14
CA GLN A 35 25.79 -10.45 -2.17
C GLN A 35 24.28 -10.45 -1.90
N GLU A 36 23.66 -9.27 -1.99
CA GLU A 36 22.25 -9.01 -1.78
C GLU A 36 21.36 -9.70 -2.83
N LEU A 37 21.91 -9.98 -4.02
CA LEU A 37 21.26 -10.73 -5.11
C LEU A 37 21.43 -12.25 -4.96
N GLY A 38 21.87 -12.72 -3.80
CA GLY A 38 22.00 -14.13 -3.49
C GLY A 38 23.22 -14.80 -4.11
N PRO A 39 23.40 -16.11 -3.84
CA PRO A 39 24.53 -16.88 -4.35
C PRO A 39 24.59 -16.86 -5.87
N LYS A 40 25.82 -16.86 -6.39
CA LYS A 40 26.12 -16.91 -7.81
C LYS A 40 26.00 -18.35 -8.31
N GLY A 41 25.18 -18.57 -9.33
CA GLY A 41 25.17 -19.81 -10.12
C GLY A 41 26.18 -19.78 -11.27
N ILE A 42 25.92 -20.57 -12.30
CA ILE A 42 26.69 -20.49 -13.54
C ILE A 42 26.37 -19.19 -14.30
N GLU A 43 27.35 -18.66 -15.01
CA GLU A 43 27.15 -17.51 -15.89
C GLU A 43 28.12 -17.58 -17.08
N GLY A 44 27.83 -16.85 -18.15
CA GLY A 44 28.66 -16.92 -19.34
C GLY A 44 27.96 -16.49 -20.62
N LEU A 45 28.71 -16.51 -21.72
CA LEU A 45 28.23 -16.09 -23.02
C LEU A 45 27.33 -17.16 -23.66
N ILE A 46 26.13 -16.77 -24.04
CA ILE A 46 25.15 -17.62 -24.74
C ILE A 46 24.66 -16.96 -26.04
N LEU A 47 24.10 -17.77 -26.94
CA LEU A 47 23.43 -17.28 -28.14
C LEU A 47 21.92 -17.35 -27.94
N LYS A 48 21.29 -16.19 -27.75
CA LYS A 48 19.86 -16.03 -27.45
C LYS A 48 19.02 -15.86 -28.73
N LYS A 49 17.88 -16.55 -28.82
CA LYS A 49 16.83 -16.32 -29.83
C LYS A 49 15.99 -15.08 -29.49
N SER A 50 15.69 -14.19 -30.45
CA SER A 50 14.78 -13.05 -30.24
C SER A 50 13.36 -13.49 -29.88
N GLY A 51 12.61 -12.65 -29.15
CA GLY A 51 11.25 -12.95 -28.68
C GLY A 51 11.23 -13.66 -27.33
N GLY A 52 10.24 -14.55 -27.15
CA GLY A 52 10.11 -15.42 -25.99
C GLY A 52 8.99 -15.08 -25.00
N ASN A 53 8.12 -14.13 -25.30
CA ASN A 53 6.90 -13.96 -24.48
C ASN A 53 5.95 -15.12 -24.81
N THR A 54 5.24 -15.63 -23.81
CA THR A 54 4.24 -16.69 -24.01
C THR A 54 3.02 -16.23 -24.81
N PHE A 55 2.91 -14.92 -25.07
CA PHE A 55 1.88 -14.28 -25.88
C PHE A 55 2.51 -13.68 -27.15
N PRO A 56 1.95 -13.95 -28.34
CA PRO A 56 2.52 -13.49 -29.60
C PRO A 56 2.45 -11.97 -29.70
N VAL A 57 3.59 -11.34 -29.94
CA VAL A 57 3.74 -9.87 -30.08
C VAL A 57 3.15 -9.35 -31.41
N CYS A 58 2.71 -10.24 -32.31
CA CYS A 58 2.17 -9.92 -33.63
C CYS A 58 1.28 -11.06 -34.13
N TYR A 59 -0.01 -10.77 -34.36
CA TYR A 59 -0.97 -11.70 -34.99
C TYR A 59 -0.87 -11.70 -36.53
N TRP A 60 -0.30 -10.65 -37.13
CA TRP A 60 -0.14 -10.50 -38.58
C TRP A 60 0.95 -11.39 -39.18
N CYS A 61 1.82 -11.90 -38.33
CA CYS A 61 2.85 -12.84 -38.69
C CYS A 61 2.45 -14.18 -38.08
N GLY A 62 1.68 -14.94 -38.86
CA GLY A 62 1.23 -16.29 -38.50
C GLY A 62 2.38 -17.18 -38.02
N SER A 63 2.01 -18.33 -37.45
CA SER A 63 2.84 -19.34 -36.79
C SER A 63 4.00 -19.96 -37.60
N ASN A 64 4.46 -19.34 -38.70
CA ASN A 64 5.59 -19.78 -39.51
C ASN A 64 6.80 -18.82 -39.40
N SER A 65 7.79 -19.26 -38.62
CA SER A 65 9.23 -19.36 -38.95
C SER A 65 9.98 -18.26 -39.74
N VAL A 66 9.53 -17.00 -39.82
CA VAL A 66 10.26 -15.97 -40.58
C VAL A 66 10.60 -14.77 -39.69
N CYS A 67 11.91 -14.56 -39.46
CA CYS A 67 12.56 -13.42 -38.78
C CYS A 67 12.77 -13.49 -37.25
N TYR A 68 13.30 -14.59 -36.69
CA TYR A 68 13.98 -14.50 -35.38
C TYR A 68 15.48 -14.23 -35.55
N ARG A 69 16.02 -13.32 -34.74
CA ARG A 69 17.44 -12.96 -34.70
C ARG A 69 18.14 -13.67 -33.55
N TRP A 70 19.35 -14.15 -33.80
CA TRP A 70 20.24 -14.65 -32.76
C TRP A 70 21.13 -13.51 -32.27
N SER A 71 21.35 -13.46 -30.96
CA SER A 71 22.15 -12.41 -30.35
C SER A 71 23.02 -12.97 -29.23
N LYS A 72 24.28 -12.55 -29.16
CA LYS A 72 25.16 -12.89 -28.05
C LYS A 72 24.69 -12.17 -26.79
N ARG A 73 24.57 -12.89 -25.68
CA ARG A 73 24.18 -12.33 -24.37
C ARG A 73 25.00 -13.00 -23.28
N TRP A 74 25.29 -12.26 -22.22
CA TRP A 74 25.86 -12.81 -21.00
C TRP A 74 24.72 -13.23 -20.07
N LEU A 75 24.57 -14.53 -19.82
CA LEU A 75 23.53 -15.08 -18.96
C LEU A 75 24.08 -15.23 -17.54
N VAL A 76 23.29 -14.87 -16.52
CA VAL A 76 23.65 -15.00 -15.12
C VAL A 76 22.52 -15.72 -14.39
N VAL A 77 22.87 -16.77 -13.64
CA VAL A 77 21.94 -17.53 -12.78
C VAL A 77 22.12 -17.09 -11.32
N LYS A 78 21.03 -16.75 -10.66
CA LYS A 78 20.95 -16.39 -9.24
C LYS A 78 19.88 -17.23 -8.55
N ASP A 79 19.82 -17.13 -7.22
CA ASP A 79 18.94 -17.96 -6.38
C ASP A 79 17.45 -17.77 -6.63
N SER A 80 17.06 -16.67 -7.26
CA SER A 80 15.68 -16.27 -7.39
C SER A 80 15.30 -15.84 -8.81
N PHE A 81 16.27 -15.82 -9.73
CA PHE A 81 16.09 -15.44 -11.14
C PHE A 81 17.24 -15.87 -12.04
N VAL A 82 16.99 -15.85 -13.34
CA VAL A 82 17.99 -15.86 -14.41
C VAL A 82 17.90 -14.55 -15.17
N LEU A 83 19.00 -13.84 -15.34
CA LEU A 83 19.03 -12.64 -16.18
C LEU A 83 19.98 -12.82 -17.35
N TYR A 84 19.78 -12.00 -18.38
CA TYR A 84 20.81 -11.82 -19.39
C TYR A 84 21.10 -10.34 -19.61
N MET A 85 22.36 -10.04 -19.91
CA MET A 85 22.84 -8.70 -20.18
C MET A 85 23.56 -8.62 -21.52
N ARG A 86 23.70 -7.40 -22.02
CA ARG A 86 24.53 -7.09 -23.18
C ARG A 86 26.00 -7.26 -22.81
N PRO A 87 26.78 -8.05 -23.56
CA PRO A 87 28.20 -8.25 -23.27
C PRO A 87 29.02 -6.97 -23.40
N GLU A 88 28.57 -6.00 -24.22
CA GLU A 88 29.37 -4.82 -24.55
C GLU A 88 29.40 -3.78 -23.43
N ASP A 89 28.28 -3.57 -22.75
CA ASP A 89 28.10 -2.52 -21.73
C ASP A 89 27.52 -3.02 -20.41
N GLY A 90 27.26 -4.33 -20.29
CA GLY A 90 26.68 -4.92 -19.09
C GLY A 90 25.22 -4.54 -18.86
N GLN A 91 24.55 -3.89 -19.81
CA GLN A 91 23.16 -3.48 -19.65
C GLN A 91 22.25 -4.71 -19.55
N VAL A 92 21.51 -4.82 -18.43
CA VAL A 92 20.55 -5.90 -18.21
C VAL A 92 19.43 -5.80 -19.25
N GLY A 93 19.25 -6.89 -20.02
CA GLY A 93 18.23 -6.97 -21.05
C GLY A 93 16.90 -7.51 -20.54
N THR A 94 16.91 -8.57 -19.73
CA THR A 94 15.71 -9.13 -19.10
C THR A 94 16.10 -9.95 -17.88
N VAL A 95 15.20 -9.98 -16.90
CA VAL A 95 15.23 -10.87 -15.74
C VAL A 95 14.04 -11.85 -15.87
N ILE A 96 14.31 -13.15 -15.75
CA ILE A 96 13.35 -14.25 -15.71
C ILE A 96 13.32 -14.72 -14.26
N LEU A 97 12.23 -14.41 -13.57
CA LEU A 97 12.04 -14.79 -12.17
C LEU A 97 11.73 -16.28 -12.07
N TYR A 98 12.24 -16.93 -11.02
CA TYR A 98 11.76 -18.25 -10.62
C TYR A 98 10.29 -18.16 -10.18
N ASP A 99 9.47 -19.08 -10.65
CA ASP A 99 8.07 -19.21 -10.26
C ASP A 99 7.67 -20.69 -10.37
N LYS A 100 6.43 -21.01 -10.00
CA LYS A 100 5.90 -22.39 -10.06
C LYS A 100 5.91 -22.98 -11.48
N GLY A 101 5.96 -22.13 -12.50
CA GLY A 101 6.10 -22.53 -13.90
C GLY A 101 7.54 -22.59 -14.37
N PHE A 102 8.54 -22.42 -13.48
CA PHE A 102 9.94 -22.40 -13.87
C PHE A 102 10.43 -23.80 -14.23
N HIS A 103 10.78 -24.02 -15.49
CA HIS A 103 11.34 -25.28 -15.96
C HIS A 103 12.31 -25.10 -17.11
N ILE A 104 13.12 -26.13 -17.32
CA ILE A 104 14.18 -26.17 -18.33
C ILE A 104 13.87 -27.29 -19.32
N LYS A 105 13.78 -26.93 -20.60
CA LYS A 105 13.64 -27.87 -21.72
C LYS A 105 14.94 -27.99 -22.49
N ILE A 106 15.33 -29.20 -22.87
CA ILE A 106 16.65 -29.46 -23.48
C ILE A 106 16.51 -30.29 -24.75
N GLY A 107 17.16 -29.82 -25.82
CA GLY A 107 17.28 -30.57 -27.06
C GLY A 107 16.30 -30.14 -28.14
N THR A 108 16.50 -30.69 -29.34
CA THR A 108 15.83 -30.21 -30.55
C THR A 108 14.32 -30.46 -30.55
N GLN A 109 13.88 -31.61 -30.02
CA GLN A 109 12.47 -31.98 -30.00
C GLN A 109 11.65 -31.03 -29.12
N GLU A 110 12.17 -30.67 -27.94
CA GLU A 110 11.46 -29.82 -26.98
C GLU A 110 11.57 -28.33 -27.31
N THR A 111 12.70 -27.89 -27.87
CA THR A 111 12.99 -26.46 -28.07
C THR A 111 12.79 -25.96 -29.50
N GLY A 112 12.65 -26.88 -30.47
CA GLY A 112 12.65 -26.57 -31.90
C GLY A 112 13.99 -26.01 -32.41
N VAL A 113 15.07 -26.06 -31.61
CA VAL A 113 16.40 -25.55 -31.94
C VAL A 113 17.44 -26.65 -31.76
N ARG A 114 18.29 -26.85 -32.77
CA ARG A 114 19.38 -27.83 -32.68
C ARG A 114 20.30 -27.50 -31.50
N HIS A 115 20.43 -28.45 -30.57
CA HIS A 115 21.15 -28.27 -29.30
C HIS A 115 20.65 -27.07 -28.48
N GLY A 116 19.34 -26.81 -28.54
CA GLY A 116 18.71 -25.71 -27.79
C GLY A 116 18.48 -26.03 -26.33
N VAL A 117 18.41 -24.97 -25.52
CA VAL A 117 17.89 -25.00 -24.15
C VAL A 117 16.84 -23.91 -24.05
N THR A 118 15.64 -24.23 -23.55
CA THR A 118 14.59 -23.23 -23.28
C THR A 118 14.41 -23.11 -21.78
N ILE A 119 14.55 -21.88 -21.27
CA ILE A 119 14.33 -21.49 -19.87
C ILE A 119 12.97 -20.81 -19.81
N GLU A 120 12.09 -21.32 -18.99
CA GLU A 120 10.66 -21.09 -19.13
C GLU A 120 10.05 -20.86 -17.77
N ASN A 121 9.16 -19.87 -17.64
CA ASN A 121 8.41 -19.56 -16.42
C ASN A 121 6.94 -19.23 -16.77
N LEU A 122 6.11 -18.80 -15.81
CA LEU A 122 4.70 -18.51 -16.06
C LEU A 122 4.47 -17.36 -17.07
N CYS A 123 5.47 -16.51 -17.29
CA CYS A 123 5.36 -15.30 -18.11
C CYS A 123 6.16 -15.37 -19.43
N ARG A 124 7.22 -16.19 -19.50
CA ARG A 124 8.23 -16.11 -20.55
C ARG A 124 8.92 -17.45 -20.83
N ALA A 125 9.30 -17.67 -22.08
CA ALA A 125 10.16 -18.75 -22.55
C ALA A 125 11.36 -18.20 -23.34
N LEU A 126 12.56 -18.34 -22.79
CA LEU A 126 13.83 -17.93 -23.37
C LEU A 126 14.56 -19.11 -23.97
N THR A 127 14.68 -19.15 -25.31
CA THR A 127 15.47 -20.18 -26.00
C THR A 127 16.89 -19.70 -26.29
N ILE A 128 17.88 -20.50 -25.89
CA ILE A 128 19.29 -20.35 -26.21
C ILE A 128 19.77 -21.49 -27.11
N LYS A 129 20.81 -21.23 -27.92
CA LYS A 129 21.44 -22.22 -28.80
C LYS A 129 22.85 -22.53 -28.31
N CYS A 130 23.15 -23.81 -28.15
CA CYS A 130 24.47 -24.30 -27.79
C CYS A 130 25.20 -24.89 -29.01
N SER A 131 26.54 -25.00 -28.93
CA SER A 131 27.36 -25.57 -30.00
C SER A 131 27.18 -27.09 -30.10
N THR A 132 27.10 -27.77 -28.94
CA THR A 132 26.97 -29.22 -28.83
C THR A 132 25.83 -29.60 -27.91
N TYR A 133 25.30 -30.81 -28.07
CA TYR A 133 24.30 -31.35 -27.14
C TYR A 133 24.84 -31.48 -25.71
N ARG A 134 26.14 -31.79 -25.53
CA ARG A 134 26.81 -31.81 -24.22
C ARG A 134 26.74 -30.45 -23.54
N GLN A 135 27.01 -29.37 -24.27
CA GLN A 135 26.91 -28.01 -23.74
C GLN A 135 25.46 -27.63 -23.42
N ALA A 136 24.48 -28.07 -24.23
CA ALA A 136 23.06 -27.88 -23.92
C ALA A 136 22.67 -28.58 -22.61
N ARG A 137 23.09 -29.83 -22.41
CA ARG A 137 22.85 -30.55 -21.15
C ARG A 137 23.53 -29.89 -19.95
N TRP A 138 24.77 -29.43 -20.12
CA TRP A 138 25.49 -28.72 -19.05
C TRP A 138 24.75 -27.46 -18.62
N TRP A 139 24.43 -26.55 -19.54
CA TRP A 139 23.63 -25.35 -19.23
C TRP A 139 22.30 -25.72 -18.58
N GLY A 140 21.54 -26.62 -19.21
CA GLY A 140 20.20 -26.93 -18.75
C GLY A 140 20.18 -27.56 -17.36
N HIS A 141 20.99 -28.60 -17.14
CA HIS A 141 21.07 -29.26 -15.83
C HIS A 141 21.64 -28.34 -14.75
N SER A 142 22.67 -27.54 -15.04
CA SER A 142 23.26 -26.66 -14.03
C SER A 142 22.33 -25.51 -13.64
N ILE A 143 21.52 -24.98 -14.57
CA ILE A 143 20.46 -24.02 -14.23
C ILE A 143 19.40 -24.68 -13.35
N ASP A 144 18.93 -25.87 -13.75
CA ASP A 144 17.88 -26.59 -13.03
C ASP A 144 18.34 -27.01 -11.63
N GLU A 145 19.50 -27.65 -11.49
CA GLU A 145 20.07 -28.04 -10.20
C GLU A 145 20.25 -26.84 -9.25
N PHE A 146 20.74 -25.71 -9.78
CA PHE A 146 20.89 -24.50 -8.99
C PHE A 146 19.54 -23.93 -8.54
N ALA A 147 18.56 -23.86 -9.45
CA ALA A 147 17.21 -23.41 -9.15
C ALA A 147 16.55 -24.31 -8.10
N GLN A 148 16.66 -25.63 -8.24
CA GLN A 148 16.15 -26.60 -7.27
C GLN A 148 16.87 -26.50 -5.91
N ARG A 149 18.14 -26.12 -5.88
CA ARG A 149 18.88 -26.00 -4.61
C ARG A 149 18.58 -24.69 -3.87
N PHE A 150 18.49 -23.57 -4.59
CA PHE A 150 18.47 -22.23 -3.99
C PHE A 150 17.14 -21.47 -4.21
N GLY A 151 16.35 -21.86 -5.20
CA GLY A 151 15.11 -21.18 -5.60
C GLY A 151 13.82 -21.71 -5.02
N GLN A 152 13.89 -22.64 -4.05
CA GLN A 152 12.73 -23.33 -3.48
C GLN A 152 11.63 -22.41 -2.94
N ASP A 153 12.00 -21.20 -2.51
CA ASP A 153 11.05 -20.18 -2.05
C ASP A 153 9.97 -19.84 -3.09
N PHE A 154 10.30 -19.94 -4.39
CA PHE A 154 9.42 -19.51 -5.49
C PHE A 154 9.00 -20.65 -6.43
N LEU A 155 9.62 -21.83 -6.33
CA LEU A 155 9.31 -22.98 -7.18
C LEU A 155 8.14 -23.83 -6.65
N ARG A 156 7.81 -23.72 -5.37
CA ARG A 156 6.80 -24.54 -4.69
C ARG A 156 5.50 -23.78 -4.42
N GLU A 157 4.47 -24.53 -4.03
CA GLU A 157 3.26 -23.97 -3.44
C GLU A 157 3.57 -23.40 -2.05
N ASN A 158 3.22 -22.13 -1.84
CA ASN A 158 3.35 -21.46 -0.55
C ASN A 158 1.98 -21.32 0.14
N ARG A 159 2.01 -20.92 1.41
CA ARG A 159 0.80 -20.74 2.23
C ARG A 159 -0.21 -19.83 1.52
N HIS A 160 -1.48 -20.26 1.50
CA HIS A 160 -2.58 -19.58 0.81
C HIS A 160 -2.39 -19.43 -0.71
N GLY A 161 -1.53 -20.24 -1.34
CA GLY A 161 -1.26 -20.15 -2.78
C GLY A 161 -0.39 -18.96 -3.20
N SER A 162 0.14 -18.19 -2.24
CA SER A 162 0.96 -16.99 -2.48
C SER A 162 2.19 -17.26 -3.35
N PHE A 163 2.63 -16.27 -4.14
CA PHE A 163 3.95 -16.35 -4.80
C PHE A 163 5.11 -16.29 -3.81
N ALA A 164 4.91 -15.70 -2.63
CA ALA A 164 5.92 -15.50 -1.61
C ALA A 164 5.75 -16.49 -0.43
N PRO A 165 6.83 -17.04 0.12
CA PRO A 165 6.78 -17.87 1.31
C PRO A 165 6.61 -17.02 2.58
N VAL A 166 6.31 -17.68 3.70
CA VAL A 166 6.32 -17.04 5.02
C VAL A 166 7.76 -16.58 5.35
N ARG A 167 7.90 -15.33 5.82
CA ARG A 167 9.19 -14.74 6.22
C ARG A 167 9.26 -14.59 7.74
N GLU A 168 9.88 -15.56 8.39
CA GLU A 168 10.08 -15.56 9.84
C GLU A 168 11.02 -14.42 10.29
N ASN A 169 10.81 -13.93 11.52
CA ASN A 169 11.62 -12.89 12.16
C ASN A 169 11.76 -11.60 11.32
N THR A 170 10.68 -11.23 10.63
CA THR A 170 10.62 -9.99 9.85
C THR A 170 10.28 -8.81 10.77
N THR A 171 11.10 -7.76 10.75
CA THR A 171 10.76 -6.49 11.40
C THR A 171 9.65 -5.79 10.62
N ALA A 172 8.51 -5.58 11.27
CA ALA A 172 7.35 -4.89 10.73
C ALA A 172 6.91 -3.75 11.66
N GLN A 173 6.39 -2.67 11.09
CA GLN A 173 5.85 -1.51 11.81
C GLN A 173 4.52 -1.10 11.18
N TRP A 174 3.45 -1.01 11.96
CA TRP A 174 2.17 -0.49 11.52
C TRP A 174 2.12 1.04 11.68
N PHE A 175 1.21 1.67 10.93
CA PHE A 175 0.90 3.09 11.01
C PHE A 175 -0.63 3.26 10.95
N VAL A 176 -1.20 3.93 11.95
CA VAL A 176 -2.59 4.41 11.88
C VAL A 176 -2.54 5.87 11.43
N ASN A 177 -3.29 6.18 10.38
CA ASN A 177 -3.26 7.43 9.63
C ASN A 177 -1.94 7.73 8.91
N ALA A 178 -2.00 8.69 7.99
CA ALA A 178 -0.90 8.97 7.08
C ALA A 178 0.18 9.89 7.65
N ALA A 179 -0.04 10.58 8.78
CA ALA A 179 0.96 11.47 9.35
C ALA A 179 2.28 10.74 9.69
N GLY A 180 2.21 9.65 10.46
CA GLY A 180 3.39 8.85 10.77
C GLY A 180 3.92 8.07 9.57
N TYR A 181 3.03 7.59 8.69
CA TYR A 181 3.40 6.85 7.49
C TYR A 181 4.19 7.72 6.49
N PHE A 182 3.73 8.94 6.22
CA PHE A 182 4.42 9.87 5.32
C PHE A 182 5.73 10.38 5.92
N ASP A 183 5.79 10.59 7.25
CA ASP A 183 7.03 10.97 7.93
C ASP A 183 8.10 9.88 7.78
N ALA A 184 7.73 8.61 8.01
CA ALA A 184 8.62 7.46 7.82
C ALA A 184 9.05 7.27 6.35
N ILE A 185 8.13 7.45 5.39
CA ILE A 185 8.46 7.42 3.96
C ILE A 185 9.45 8.52 3.59
N ALA A 186 9.28 9.73 4.14
CA ALA A 186 10.19 10.84 3.85
C ALA A 186 11.63 10.53 4.29
N ASP A 187 11.80 9.98 5.50
CA ASP A 187 13.11 9.58 6.01
C ASP A 187 13.71 8.42 5.22
N ALA A 188 12.89 7.46 4.83
CA ALA A 188 13.32 6.32 4.01
C ALA A 188 13.74 6.75 2.59
N LEU A 189 12.99 7.65 1.95
CA LEU A 189 13.36 8.24 0.65
C LEU A 189 14.67 9.02 0.76
N GLU A 190 14.84 9.82 1.82
CA GLU A 190 16.08 10.55 2.07
C GLU A 190 17.28 9.60 2.23
N GLY A 191 17.08 8.47 2.89
CA GLY A 191 18.08 7.43 3.12
C GLY A 191 18.44 6.56 1.90
N ALA A 192 17.65 6.60 0.82
CA ALA A 192 17.82 5.73 -0.34
C ALA A 192 19.18 5.91 -1.04
N LYS A 193 19.78 4.83 -1.53
CA LYS A 193 21.12 4.84 -2.15
C LYS A 193 21.14 4.34 -3.59
N GLU A 194 20.25 3.43 -3.95
CA GLU A 194 20.32 2.73 -5.23
C GLU A 194 19.00 2.86 -6.00
N GLU A 195 17.89 2.44 -5.41
CA GLU A 195 16.62 2.28 -6.10
C GLU A 195 15.43 2.67 -5.24
N ILE A 196 14.49 3.39 -5.85
CA ILE A 196 13.18 3.69 -5.28
C ILE A 196 12.13 3.16 -6.26
N PHE A 197 11.27 2.25 -5.79
CA PHE A 197 10.12 1.76 -6.55
C PHE A 197 8.83 2.28 -5.94
N ILE A 198 7.94 2.84 -6.75
CA ILE A 198 6.64 3.34 -6.29
C ILE A 198 5.52 2.74 -7.15
N THR A 199 4.52 2.12 -6.51
CA THR A 199 3.24 1.81 -7.14
C THR A 199 2.16 2.70 -6.55
N ALA A 200 1.27 3.22 -7.38
CA ALA A 200 0.16 4.02 -6.91
C ALA A 200 -1.06 3.90 -7.83
N TRP A 201 -2.24 3.86 -7.21
CA TRP A 201 -3.49 4.11 -7.93
C TRP A 201 -3.56 5.58 -8.32
N TRP A 202 -3.13 6.47 -7.42
CA TRP A 202 -2.97 7.88 -7.71
C TRP A 202 -1.76 8.46 -6.99
N LEU A 203 -1.00 9.32 -7.66
CA LEU A 203 0.19 9.97 -7.10
C LEU A 203 0.15 11.46 -7.43
N SER A 204 0.30 12.29 -6.41
CA SER A 204 0.33 13.76 -6.51
C SER A 204 1.75 14.27 -6.23
N PRO A 205 2.50 14.73 -7.24
CA PRO A 205 3.92 15.09 -7.07
C PRO A 205 4.18 16.16 -6.00
N GLU A 206 3.24 17.08 -5.79
CA GLU A 206 3.46 18.27 -4.96
C GLU A 206 2.97 18.14 -3.51
N ILE A 207 2.64 16.94 -3.04
CA ILE A 207 2.29 16.72 -1.64
C ILE A 207 3.49 16.91 -0.70
N PHE A 208 3.21 17.37 0.52
CA PHE A 208 4.19 17.42 1.60
C PHE A 208 4.09 16.17 2.46
N LEU A 209 5.22 15.48 2.61
CA LEU A 209 5.34 14.26 3.42
C LEU A 209 5.43 14.58 4.92
N LYS A 210 6.11 15.68 5.29
CA LYS A 210 6.20 16.14 6.69
C LYS A 210 5.42 17.43 6.89
N ARG A 211 4.69 17.51 8.01
CA ARG A 211 3.82 18.65 8.33
C ARG A 211 3.88 19.04 9.81
N PRO A 212 3.63 20.32 10.16
CA PRO A 212 3.32 21.42 9.25
C PRO A 212 4.53 21.84 8.40
N VAL A 213 4.28 22.55 7.29
CA VAL A 213 5.32 22.91 6.31
C VAL A 213 6.18 24.05 6.86
N VAL A 214 7.30 23.70 7.51
CA VAL A 214 8.25 24.67 8.10
C VAL A 214 9.55 24.80 7.30
N ASP A 215 9.96 23.73 6.61
CA ASP A 215 11.25 23.65 5.91
C ASP A 215 11.13 24.00 4.40
N GLY A 216 10.20 24.88 4.04
CA GLY A 216 9.88 25.20 2.65
C GLY A 216 9.51 23.94 1.85
N ASN A 217 10.12 23.75 0.68
CA ASN A 217 9.87 22.60 -0.20
C ASN A 217 10.70 21.35 0.12
N THR A 218 11.46 21.34 1.22
CA THR A 218 12.38 20.24 1.55
C THR A 218 11.68 18.88 1.60
N TRP A 219 10.50 18.82 2.20
CA TRP A 219 9.73 17.56 2.35
C TRP A 219 8.60 17.40 1.33
N ARG A 220 8.65 18.14 0.22
CA ARG A 220 7.73 17.94 -0.91
C ARG A 220 8.19 16.74 -1.74
N LEU A 221 7.27 15.85 -2.10
CA LEU A 221 7.60 14.54 -2.70
C LEU A 221 8.47 14.69 -3.96
N ASP A 222 8.07 15.51 -4.93
CA ASP A 222 8.83 15.82 -6.14
C ASP A 222 10.25 16.33 -5.85
N HIS A 223 10.42 17.20 -4.85
CA HIS A 223 11.73 17.69 -4.42
C HIS A 223 12.60 16.59 -3.80
N VAL A 224 12.00 15.64 -3.07
CA VAL A 224 12.71 14.47 -2.53
C VAL A 224 13.17 13.57 -3.65
N LEU A 225 12.28 13.20 -4.56
CA LEU A 225 12.63 12.34 -5.69
C LEU A 225 13.69 13.01 -6.58
N LYS A 226 13.57 14.31 -6.86
CA LYS A 226 14.56 15.04 -7.66
C LYS A 226 15.97 14.97 -7.04
N ARG A 227 16.13 15.33 -5.77
CA ARG A 227 17.47 15.35 -5.13
C ARG A 227 18.06 13.95 -5.01
N LYS A 228 17.25 12.92 -4.78
CA LYS A 228 17.73 11.53 -4.76
C LYS A 228 18.14 11.07 -6.16
N ALA A 229 17.39 11.45 -7.18
CA ALA A 229 17.74 11.18 -8.57
C ALA A 229 19.05 11.85 -8.99
N GLU A 230 19.30 13.09 -8.54
CA GLU A 230 20.58 13.82 -8.74
C GLU A 230 21.75 13.15 -8.02
N GLN A 231 21.51 12.48 -6.90
CA GLN A 231 22.50 11.66 -6.17
C GLN A 231 22.77 10.29 -6.83
N GLY A 232 22.11 9.99 -7.96
CA GLY A 232 22.31 8.75 -8.72
C GLY A 232 21.29 7.64 -8.42
N VAL A 233 20.33 7.86 -7.51
CA VAL A 233 19.27 6.89 -7.20
C VAL A 233 18.34 6.74 -8.41
N LYS A 234 18.04 5.50 -8.79
CA LYS A 234 17.08 5.20 -9.86
C LYS A 234 15.67 5.14 -9.29
N ILE A 235 14.76 5.89 -9.88
CA ILE A 235 13.39 6.00 -9.39
C ILE A 235 12.46 5.45 -10.46
N CYS A 236 11.74 4.38 -10.15
CA CYS A 236 10.79 3.74 -11.04
C CYS A 236 9.38 3.85 -10.45
N VAL A 237 8.46 4.45 -11.21
CA VAL A 237 7.07 4.64 -10.78
C VAL A 237 6.12 3.91 -11.72
N LEU A 238 5.29 3.02 -11.16
CA LEU A 238 4.15 2.41 -11.84
C LEU A 238 2.87 3.11 -11.38
N LEU A 239 2.19 3.74 -12.32
CA LEU A 239 0.94 4.47 -12.10
C LEU A 239 -0.22 3.79 -12.82
N TYR A 240 -1.37 3.76 -12.17
CA TYR A 240 -2.61 3.43 -12.88
C TYR A 240 -2.88 4.46 -13.99
N LYS A 241 -3.25 3.96 -15.17
CA LYS A 241 -3.74 4.76 -16.29
C LYS A 241 -5.26 4.74 -16.28
N GLU A 242 -5.83 5.80 -15.77
CA GLU A 242 -7.26 6.01 -15.71
C GLU A 242 -7.92 6.17 -17.09
N VAL A 243 -9.22 5.90 -17.14
CA VAL A 243 -10.07 6.34 -18.24
C VAL A 243 -10.41 7.81 -17.98
N GLU A 244 -9.76 8.72 -18.71
CA GLU A 244 -9.78 10.18 -18.44
C GLU A 244 -11.19 10.80 -18.39
N VAL A 245 -12.17 10.20 -19.07
CA VAL A 245 -13.57 10.66 -19.08
C VAL A 245 -14.33 10.27 -17.80
N VAL A 246 -13.84 9.26 -17.08
CA VAL A 246 -14.50 8.67 -15.90
C VAL A 246 -13.84 9.11 -14.60
N LEU A 247 -12.51 9.26 -14.57
CA LEU A 247 -11.75 9.57 -13.36
C LEU A 247 -10.82 10.76 -13.55
N GLY A 248 -10.83 11.68 -12.58
CA GLY A 248 -10.06 12.92 -12.60
C GLY A 248 -8.61 12.84 -12.09
N LEU A 249 -7.97 11.66 -12.07
CA LEU A 249 -6.65 11.46 -11.45
C LEU A 249 -5.51 12.21 -12.16
N ASN A 250 -5.62 12.37 -13.48
CA ASN A 250 -4.65 13.02 -14.36
C ASN A 250 -3.24 12.40 -14.25
N SER A 251 -3.14 11.08 -14.40
CA SER A 251 -1.85 10.36 -14.30
C SER A 251 -0.84 10.81 -15.36
N GLU A 252 -1.30 11.35 -16.50
CA GLU A 252 -0.44 11.94 -17.53
C GLU A 252 0.26 13.21 -17.03
N TYR A 253 -0.42 14.07 -16.25
CA TYR A 253 0.23 15.20 -15.58
C TYR A 253 1.31 14.73 -14.62
N THR A 254 1.00 13.75 -13.78
CA THR A 254 1.97 13.18 -12.82
C THR A 254 3.19 12.60 -13.55
N LYS A 255 2.98 11.83 -14.63
CA LYS A 255 4.06 11.28 -15.46
C LYS A 255 4.96 12.38 -16.02
N LYS A 256 4.37 13.39 -16.66
CA LYS A 256 5.12 14.51 -17.26
C LYS A 256 5.92 15.29 -16.21
N THR A 257 5.29 15.56 -15.06
CA THR A 257 5.92 16.30 -13.96
C THR A 257 7.13 15.55 -13.43
N LEU A 258 6.96 14.28 -13.04
CA LEU A 258 8.05 13.48 -12.47
C LEU A 258 9.19 13.21 -13.45
N MET A 259 8.87 12.83 -14.70
CA MET A 259 9.90 12.59 -15.72
C MET A 259 10.62 13.88 -16.16
N GLY A 260 9.99 15.04 -15.95
CA GLY A 260 10.61 16.35 -16.19
C GLY A 260 11.64 16.76 -15.13
N LEU A 261 11.68 16.09 -13.97
CA LEU A 261 12.59 16.45 -12.87
C LEU A 261 14.04 15.99 -13.12
N HIS A 262 14.24 14.75 -13.57
CA HIS A 262 15.56 14.15 -13.77
C HIS A 262 15.50 12.87 -14.63
N SER A 263 16.57 12.55 -15.37
CA SER A 263 16.63 11.36 -16.25
C SER A 263 16.64 10.02 -15.52
N ASN A 264 16.98 10.00 -14.23
CA ASN A 264 16.91 8.81 -13.39
C ASN A 264 15.49 8.49 -12.89
N ILE A 265 14.50 9.33 -13.23
CA ILE A 265 13.09 9.13 -12.86
C ILE A 265 12.34 8.60 -14.08
N MET A 266 11.87 7.36 -13.99
CA MET A 266 11.09 6.70 -15.03
C MET A 266 9.68 6.43 -14.52
N VAL A 267 8.67 6.82 -15.31
CA VAL A 267 7.26 6.61 -14.97
C VAL A 267 6.56 5.85 -16.11
N ILE A 268 5.91 4.74 -15.76
CA ILE A 268 5.07 3.95 -16.67
C ILE A 268 3.63 4.04 -16.18
N ARG A 269 2.70 4.20 -17.12
CA ARG A 269 1.26 4.19 -16.87
C ARG A 269 0.66 2.94 -17.51
N HIS A 270 -0.23 2.24 -16.81
CA HIS A 270 -0.90 1.04 -17.31
C HIS A 270 -2.28 0.87 -16.64
N PRO A 271 -3.32 0.32 -17.31
CA PRO A 271 -3.36 -0.25 -18.67
C PRO A 271 -3.61 0.76 -19.79
N ASP A 272 -3.13 0.46 -20.99
CA ASP A 272 -3.58 1.16 -22.20
C ASP A 272 -4.99 0.72 -22.59
N HIS A 273 -5.90 1.68 -22.76
CA HIS A 273 -7.28 1.44 -23.17
C HIS A 273 -7.40 1.54 -24.69
N VAL A 274 -7.97 0.51 -25.33
CA VAL A 274 -8.33 0.52 -26.77
C VAL A 274 -9.83 0.84 -26.90
N PRO A 275 -10.27 1.61 -27.92
CA PRO A 275 -11.65 2.10 -28.01
C PRO A 275 -12.76 1.03 -27.98
N SER A 276 -12.45 -0.22 -28.35
CA SER A 276 -13.40 -1.33 -28.43
C SER A 276 -13.50 -2.19 -27.16
N THR A 277 -12.54 -2.08 -26.23
CA THR A 277 -12.45 -2.89 -25.01
C THR A 277 -11.76 -2.09 -23.91
N ALA A 278 -12.48 -1.15 -23.29
CA ALA A 278 -11.98 -0.49 -22.10
C ALA A 278 -11.88 -1.52 -20.96
N LEU A 279 -10.71 -1.63 -20.34
CA LEU A 279 -10.52 -2.48 -19.18
C LEU A 279 -11.15 -1.76 -17.98
N LEU A 280 -12.07 -2.42 -17.27
CA LEU A 280 -12.78 -1.84 -16.12
C LEU A 280 -11.96 -1.84 -14.82
N TRP A 281 -10.84 -2.55 -14.82
CA TRP A 281 -10.01 -2.81 -13.65
C TRP A 281 -8.86 -1.82 -13.51
N ALA A 282 -8.37 -1.68 -12.28
CA ALA A 282 -7.32 -0.74 -11.93
C ALA A 282 -6.10 -1.42 -11.28
N HIS A 283 -4.98 -0.73 -11.36
CA HIS A 283 -3.85 -1.00 -10.48
C HIS A 283 -4.10 -0.28 -9.17
N HIS A 284 -4.41 -1.02 -8.12
CA HIS A 284 -4.91 -0.46 -6.87
C HIS A 284 -3.91 -0.62 -5.70
N GLU A 285 -2.80 -1.32 -5.91
CA GLU A 285 -1.74 -1.45 -4.93
C GLU A 285 -0.95 -0.14 -4.69
N LYS A 286 -0.79 0.23 -3.41
CA LYS A 286 0.02 1.38 -2.99
C LYS A 286 1.26 0.87 -2.28
N SER A 287 2.44 1.11 -2.85
CA SER A 287 3.70 0.68 -2.25
C SER A 287 4.85 1.62 -2.56
N VAL A 288 5.79 1.71 -1.62
CA VAL A 288 7.08 2.39 -1.78
C VAL A 288 8.18 1.45 -1.30
N VAL A 289 9.10 1.07 -2.18
CA VAL A 289 10.23 0.19 -1.86
C VAL A 289 11.54 0.95 -2.00
N ILE A 290 12.37 0.90 -0.96
CA ILE A 290 13.68 1.53 -0.89
C ILE A 290 14.75 0.45 -0.89
N ASP A 291 15.65 0.52 -1.87
CA ASP A 291 16.83 -0.35 -2.03
C ASP A 291 16.50 -1.85 -1.86
N GLN A 292 15.28 -2.25 -2.26
CA GLN A 292 14.74 -3.61 -2.14
C GLN A 292 14.87 -4.24 -0.73
N SER A 293 14.96 -3.39 0.31
CA SER A 293 15.29 -3.80 1.68
C SER A 293 14.34 -3.23 2.73
N LEU A 294 13.63 -2.15 2.39
CA LEU A 294 12.53 -1.58 3.15
C LEU A 294 11.35 -1.35 2.19
N ALA A 295 10.16 -1.80 2.57
CA ALA A 295 8.95 -1.61 1.78
C ALA A 295 7.81 -1.10 2.65
N PHE A 296 7.11 -0.09 2.16
CA PHE A 296 5.87 0.43 2.70
C PHE A 296 4.70 -0.02 1.82
N LEU A 297 3.60 -0.43 2.42
CA LEU A 297 2.35 -0.78 1.73
C LEU A 297 1.13 -0.52 2.62
N GLY A 298 -0.06 -0.42 2.03
CA GLY A 298 -1.32 -0.21 2.77
C GLY A 298 -2.41 0.39 1.89
N GLY A 299 -3.39 1.05 2.51
CA GLY A 299 -4.44 1.79 1.81
C GLY A 299 -4.04 3.20 1.34
N ILE A 300 -2.90 3.70 1.84
CA ILE A 300 -2.49 5.11 1.70
C ILE A 300 -1.69 5.36 0.42
N ASP A 301 -2.31 6.01 -0.57
CA ASP A 301 -1.63 6.58 -1.74
C ASP A 301 -0.79 7.83 -1.36
N LEU A 302 0.32 8.07 -2.07
CA LEU A 302 1.07 9.33 -2.02
C LEU A 302 0.34 10.42 -2.83
N ALA A 303 -0.87 10.78 -2.39
CA ALA A 303 -1.76 11.69 -3.11
C ALA A 303 -2.51 12.68 -2.21
N TYR A 304 -3.15 13.67 -2.83
CA TYR A 304 -3.94 14.68 -2.13
C TYR A 304 -5.01 14.07 -1.23
N GLY A 305 -5.22 14.69 -0.08
CA GLY A 305 -6.28 14.37 0.88
C GLY A 305 -6.00 13.19 1.81
N ARG A 306 -4.91 12.44 1.59
CA ARG A 306 -4.56 11.24 2.38
C ARG A 306 -3.90 11.59 3.71
N TRP A 307 -3.13 12.67 3.76
CA TRP A 307 -2.46 13.08 4.99
C TRP A 307 -3.50 13.46 6.05
N ASP A 308 -3.43 12.81 7.20
CA ASP A 308 -4.20 13.14 8.38
C ASP A 308 -3.47 12.61 9.62
N ASP A 309 -3.81 13.16 10.78
CA ASP A 309 -3.38 12.65 12.08
C ASP A 309 -4.60 12.19 12.90
N SER A 310 -4.36 11.68 14.11
CA SER A 310 -5.42 11.18 14.99
C SER A 310 -6.43 12.25 15.44
N GLN A 311 -6.21 13.53 15.17
CA GLN A 311 -7.16 14.60 15.49
C GLN A 311 -8.27 14.73 14.45
N HIS A 312 -8.08 14.21 13.22
CA HIS A 312 -9.08 14.26 12.15
C HIS A 312 -9.73 15.64 11.96
N ARG A 313 -8.89 16.69 11.87
CA ARG A 313 -9.36 18.09 11.85
C ARG A 313 -10.23 18.36 10.63
N LEU A 314 -11.37 19.03 10.86
CA LEU A 314 -12.33 19.45 9.82
C LEU A 314 -11.95 20.78 9.16
N THR A 315 -11.14 21.62 9.82
CA THR A 315 -10.81 22.97 9.34
C THR A 315 -9.30 23.18 9.31
N ASP A 316 -8.85 24.04 8.38
CA ASP A 316 -7.46 24.46 8.22
C ASP A 316 -7.42 25.87 7.62
N VAL A 317 -7.87 26.84 8.44
CA VAL A 317 -7.94 28.26 8.10
C VAL A 317 -6.70 29.04 8.56
N GLY A 318 -5.67 28.35 9.05
CA GLY A 318 -4.43 28.93 9.57
C GLY A 318 -3.76 29.91 8.59
N SER A 319 -3.13 30.95 9.15
CA SER A 319 -2.26 31.89 8.43
C SER A 319 -1.14 32.33 9.37
N VAL A 320 0.10 32.40 8.87
CA VAL A 320 1.24 32.94 9.64
C VAL A 320 0.99 34.43 9.89
N ARG A 321 0.89 34.85 11.15
CA ARG A 321 0.88 36.28 11.52
C ARG A 321 2.28 36.67 12.01
N ARG A 322 2.80 37.81 11.54
CA ARG A 322 3.94 38.45 12.22
C ARG A 322 3.41 39.06 13.51
N SER A 323 4.11 38.83 14.62
CA SER A 323 3.82 39.53 15.88
C SER A 323 3.90 41.05 15.62
N PRO A 324 2.95 41.85 16.15
CA PRO A 324 3.14 43.29 16.20
C PRO A 324 4.39 43.57 17.03
N GLN A 325 5.34 44.32 16.46
CA GLN A 325 6.50 44.82 17.20
C GLN A 325 5.99 45.55 18.47
N PRO A 326 6.47 45.22 19.68
CA PRO A 326 6.15 46.02 20.84
C PRO A 326 6.78 47.41 20.64
N SER A 327 5.93 48.44 20.68
CA SER A 327 6.37 49.84 20.74
C SER A 327 7.35 50.03 21.91
N PRO A 328 8.41 50.84 21.75
CA PRO A 328 9.44 50.93 22.77
C PRO A 328 8.94 51.66 24.02
N ALA A 329 8.92 50.89 25.11
CA ALA A 329 9.15 51.25 26.51
C ALA A 329 8.23 52.25 27.25
N LEU A 330 7.74 51.79 28.40
CA LEU A 330 8.04 52.39 29.71
C LEU A 330 8.12 51.23 30.74
N SER A 331 9.29 51.06 31.35
CA SER A 331 9.57 50.10 32.42
C SER A 331 8.90 50.54 33.73
N PRO A 332 8.64 49.61 34.68
CA PRO A 332 9.56 49.54 35.81
C PRO A 332 9.79 48.15 36.46
N SER A 333 11.01 48.03 36.98
CA SER A 333 11.50 47.32 38.18
C SER A 333 11.29 45.80 38.36
N LEU A 334 12.43 45.10 38.34
CA LEU A 334 12.66 43.77 38.88
C LEU A 334 12.31 43.66 40.37
N THR A 335 11.60 42.60 40.73
CA THR A 335 11.77 41.95 42.04
C THR A 335 11.91 40.44 41.85
N ARG A 336 13.01 39.90 42.36
CA ARG A 336 13.48 38.52 42.18
C ARG A 336 13.10 37.71 43.41
N VAL A 337 12.27 36.68 43.26
CA VAL A 337 12.09 35.64 44.30
C VAL A 337 12.22 34.25 43.66
N ARG A 338 13.08 33.42 44.26
CA ARG A 338 13.55 32.11 43.80
C ARG A 338 12.53 31.00 44.07
N ALA A 339 12.49 29.99 43.19
CA ALA A 339 11.98 28.64 43.49
C ALA A 339 13.15 27.65 43.65
N PRO A 340 13.05 26.59 44.49
CA PRO A 340 14.15 25.69 44.79
C PRO A 340 14.25 24.51 43.79
N GLN A 341 15.50 24.10 43.56
CA GLN A 341 15.90 22.91 42.80
C GLN A 341 15.90 21.66 43.69
N LEU A 342 15.58 20.49 43.12
CA LEU A 342 16.19 19.23 43.56
C LEU A 342 16.46 18.32 42.34
N HIS A 343 17.75 18.14 42.07
CA HIS A 343 18.35 17.22 41.11
C HIS A 343 19.21 16.25 41.94
N GLN A 344 19.03 14.94 41.77
CA GLN A 344 20.05 13.87 41.86
C GLN A 344 19.31 12.50 41.89
N PHE A 345 19.68 11.43 41.20
CA PHE A 345 20.99 10.89 40.85
C PHE A 345 20.94 10.09 39.53
N LEU A 346 21.97 10.25 38.71
CA LEU A 346 22.42 9.29 37.68
C LEU A 346 23.82 8.79 38.09
N PHE A 347 24.16 7.61 37.55
CA PHE A 347 25.45 6.90 37.50
C PHE A 347 25.71 5.78 38.53
N PHE A 348 25.67 4.54 38.03
CA PHE A 348 26.88 3.76 37.77
C PHE A 348 26.68 2.80 36.57
N ARG A 349 27.61 2.84 35.62
CA ARG A 349 27.68 2.00 34.42
C ARG A 349 29.11 1.46 34.32
N ASP A 350 29.24 0.14 34.14
CA ASP A 350 30.35 -0.61 33.49
C ASP A 350 30.25 -2.09 33.93
N LYS A 351 30.41 -3.16 33.14
CA LYS A 351 31.00 -3.43 31.82
C LYS A 351 30.44 -4.78 31.34
N PHE A 352 30.12 -4.94 30.05
CA PHE A 352 30.56 -6.04 29.17
C PHE A 352 29.83 -5.94 27.81
N PHE A 353 30.64 -5.78 26.75
CA PHE A 353 30.22 -5.65 25.36
C PHE A 353 29.71 -6.99 24.80
N LYS A 354 28.49 -7.02 24.24
CA LYS A 354 28.16 -7.85 23.07
C LYS A 354 27.10 -7.18 22.20
N LYS A 355 27.34 -7.30 20.90
CA LYS A 355 26.80 -6.53 19.77
C LYS A 355 25.41 -7.04 19.41
N SER A 356 24.38 -6.22 19.62
CA SER A 356 23.02 -6.36 19.10
C SER A 356 22.45 -4.95 19.00
N LEU A 357 22.13 -4.50 17.79
CA LEU A 357 21.48 -3.21 17.57
C LEU A 357 20.01 -3.33 18.01
N LEU A 358 19.71 -2.77 19.18
CA LEU A 358 18.36 -2.45 19.60
C LEU A 358 18.12 -0.96 19.38
N ILE A 359 17.05 -0.69 18.65
CA ILE A 359 16.44 0.62 18.43
C ILE A 359 15.64 0.95 19.71
N SER A 360 16.09 1.95 20.47
CA SER A 360 15.23 2.71 21.40
C SER A 360 15.89 4.03 21.76
N ASP A 361 15.25 5.11 21.30
CA ASP A 361 15.09 6.44 21.92
C ASP A 361 15.13 7.52 20.83
N THR A 362 13.98 7.70 20.19
CA THR A 362 13.65 8.87 19.36
C THR A 362 13.47 10.10 20.26
N SER A 363 14.55 10.56 20.87
CA SER A 363 14.65 11.98 21.22
C SER A 363 15.04 12.73 19.96
N SER A 364 14.08 13.46 19.39
CA SER A 364 14.30 14.28 18.21
C SER A 364 15.50 15.19 18.42
N LEU A 365 16.36 15.30 17.41
CA LEU A 365 17.43 16.30 17.29
C LEU A 365 16.91 17.76 17.18
N ARG A 366 15.71 18.06 17.70
CA ARG A 366 15.20 19.42 17.90
C ARG A 366 15.60 19.94 19.27
N SER A 367 16.85 20.36 19.39
CA SER A 367 17.18 21.43 20.34
C SER A 367 18.16 22.37 19.66
N HIS A 368 17.84 23.66 19.71
CA HIS A 368 18.57 24.80 19.13
C HIS A 368 18.23 25.19 17.68
N ILE A 369 17.03 25.74 17.49
CA ILE A 369 16.84 26.88 16.57
C ILE A 369 16.53 28.10 17.43
N SER A 370 17.30 29.17 17.22
CA SER A 370 17.20 30.43 17.96
C SER A 370 15.82 31.06 17.80
N SER A 371 15.20 31.37 18.93
CA SER A 371 13.94 32.08 19.07
C SER A 371 14.03 33.53 18.58
N THR A 372 13.70 33.75 17.32
CA THR A 372 13.03 34.98 16.87
C THR A 372 11.63 34.57 16.43
N GLU A 373 10.68 34.70 17.35
CA GLU A 373 9.37 34.03 17.35
C GLU A 373 8.44 34.52 16.22
N LEU A 374 8.27 33.68 15.19
CA LEU A 374 7.09 33.64 14.34
C LEU A 374 6.02 32.86 15.11
N CYS A 375 4.85 33.45 15.37
CA CYS A 375 3.74 32.78 16.05
C CYS A 375 2.52 32.75 15.11
N GLY A 376 2.09 31.54 14.73
CA GLY A 376 0.92 31.29 13.88
C GLY A 376 0.91 29.85 13.35
N GLU A 377 -0.29 29.27 13.17
CA GLU A 377 -0.46 27.93 12.61
C GLU A 377 -0.16 27.95 11.10
N THR A 378 1.00 27.42 10.73
CA THR A 378 1.29 27.01 9.34
C THR A 378 0.26 25.97 8.91
N ARG A 379 -0.39 26.20 7.76
CA ARG A 379 -1.43 25.31 7.23
C ARG A 379 -0.93 23.88 7.10
N PHE A 380 -1.82 22.92 7.33
CA PHE A 380 -1.50 21.51 7.14
C PHE A 380 -1.79 21.08 5.70
N TRP A 381 -2.97 21.39 5.16
CA TRP A 381 -3.40 20.95 3.84
C TRP A 381 -3.34 22.11 2.86
N HIS A 382 -2.38 22.14 1.95
CA HIS A 382 -2.21 23.23 1.00
C HIS A 382 -2.96 22.97 -0.32
N GLY A 383 -3.68 23.97 -0.83
CA GLY A 383 -4.36 23.90 -2.13
C GLY A 383 -5.28 22.69 -2.27
N LYS A 384 -5.00 21.86 -3.28
CA LYS A 384 -5.76 20.64 -3.62
C LYS A 384 -5.75 19.55 -2.56
N ASP A 385 -4.86 19.67 -1.59
CA ASP A 385 -4.80 18.76 -0.47
C ASP A 385 -5.90 19.00 0.58
N TYR A 386 -6.54 20.18 0.56
CA TYR A 386 -7.76 20.44 1.34
C TYR A 386 -8.97 20.10 0.49
N CYS A 387 -9.64 19.00 0.84
CA CYS A 387 -10.59 18.34 -0.04
C CYS A 387 -11.73 17.68 0.73
N ASN A 388 -12.84 17.47 0.04
CA ASN A 388 -14.00 16.73 0.53
C ASN A 388 -14.63 15.98 -0.65
N PHE A 389 -14.42 14.66 -0.71
CA PHE A 389 -14.71 13.84 -1.91
C PHE A 389 -16.20 13.66 -2.17
N ILE A 390 -17.04 13.83 -1.13
CA ILE A 390 -18.49 13.74 -1.28
C ILE A 390 -19.05 15.00 -1.92
N LEU A 391 -18.50 16.17 -1.56
CA LEU A 391 -18.99 17.45 -2.03
C LEU A 391 -18.50 17.80 -3.43
N LYS A 392 -17.24 17.50 -3.75
CA LYS A 392 -16.64 17.90 -5.01
C LYS A 392 -15.39 17.09 -5.33
N ASP A 393 -15.32 16.54 -6.53
CA ASP A 393 -14.13 15.88 -7.04
C ASP A 393 -13.03 16.87 -7.42
N TRP A 394 -11.78 16.40 -7.50
CA TRP A 394 -10.64 17.25 -7.82
C TRP A 394 -10.70 17.79 -9.24
N VAL A 395 -10.35 19.06 -9.39
CA VAL A 395 -10.30 19.76 -10.68
C VAL A 395 -8.98 20.48 -10.86
N LYS A 396 -8.55 20.67 -12.11
CA LYS A 396 -7.37 21.48 -12.48
C LYS A 396 -6.09 21.08 -11.72
N LEU A 397 -5.78 19.78 -11.62
CA LEU A 397 -4.66 19.25 -10.83
C LEU A 397 -3.28 19.87 -11.17
N ASN A 398 -3.14 20.47 -12.36
CA ASN A 398 -1.98 21.27 -12.76
C ASN A 398 -1.78 22.60 -11.98
N LYS A 399 -2.73 22.96 -11.10
CA LYS A 399 -2.62 24.07 -10.15
C LYS A 399 -2.71 23.51 -8.72
N PRO A 400 -1.61 22.96 -8.18
CA PRO A 400 -1.64 22.16 -6.95
C PRO A 400 -1.91 22.99 -5.69
N PHE A 401 -1.51 24.27 -5.68
CA PHE A 401 -1.63 25.15 -4.51
C PHE A 401 -2.89 26.05 -4.53
N ASP A 402 -3.70 25.95 -5.58
CA ASP A 402 -5.00 26.64 -5.64
C ASP A 402 -6.05 25.82 -4.90
N ASP A 403 -6.80 26.46 -4.00
CA ASP A 403 -7.98 25.84 -3.40
C ASP A 403 -9.08 25.64 -4.45
N PHE A 404 -9.81 24.54 -4.37
CA PHE A 404 -10.95 24.24 -5.26
C PHE A 404 -12.30 24.17 -4.54
N ILE A 405 -12.26 24.24 -3.19
CA ILE A 405 -13.38 24.40 -2.26
C ILE A 405 -13.07 25.56 -1.30
N ASP A 406 -14.09 26.26 -0.82
CA ASP A 406 -13.93 27.41 0.06
C ASP A 406 -13.70 26.95 1.51
N ARG A 407 -12.47 27.10 2.02
CA ARG A 407 -12.07 26.68 3.37
C ARG A 407 -12.86 27.35 4.50
N TYR A 408 -13.43 28.53 4.25
CA TYR A 408 -14.18 29.28 5.26
C TYR A 408 -15.63 28.81 5.37
N LYS A 409 -16.10 27.99 4.42
CA LYS A 409 -17.48 27.50 4.35
C LYS A 409 -17.58 25.99 4.36
N THR A 410 -16.58 25.31 3.80
CA THR A 410 -16.61 23.88 3.54
C THR A 410 -15.53 23.19 4.37
N PRO A 411 -15.90 22.31 5.33
CA PRO A 411 -14.92 21.51 6.04
C PRO A 411 -14.29 20.49 5.09
N ARG A 412 -13.01 20.19 5.30
CA ARG A 412 -12.40 19.03 4.66
C ARG A 412 -13.01 17.75 5.21
N MET A 413 -12.89 16.67 4.44
CA MET A 413 -13.24 15.33 4.92
C MET A 413 -11.98 14.66 5.50
N PRO A 414 -12.00 14.25 6.78
CA PRO A 414 -10.94 13.45 7.37
C PRO A 414 -10.64 12.17 6.61
N TRP A 415 -9.39 11.71 6.69
CA TRP A 415 -8.93 10.47 6.08
C TRP A 415 -8.38 9.56 7.17
N HIS A 416 -9.05 8.44 7.41
CA HIS A 416 -8.62 7.39 8.33
C HIS A 416 -8.18 6.18 7.52
N ASP A 417 -6.97 5.68 7.77
CA ASP A 417 -6.34 4.64 6.93
C ASP A 417 -5.18 3.95 7.65
N ILE A 418 -4.74 2.80 7.13
CA ILE A 418 -3.71 1.95 7.72
C ILE A 418 -2.58 1.70 6.73
N GLY A 419 -1.35 1.88 7.20
CA GLY A 419 -0.12 1.54 6.49
C GLY A 419 0.76 0.56 7.29
N VAL A 420 1.69 -0.09 6.60
CA VAL A 420 2.69 -0.96 7.24
C VAL A 420 4.02 -0.85 6.49
N ALA A 421 5.12 -0.93 7.25
CA ALA A 421 6.47 -1.05 6.73
C ALA A 421 7.05 -2.42 7.12
N VAL A 422 7.76 -3.06 6.20
CA VAL A 422 8.46 -4.33 6.42
C VAL A 422 9.90 -4.25 5.91
N HIS A 423 10.80 -5.01 6.55
CA HIS A 423 12.23 -5.02 6.23
C HIS A 423 12.71 -6.37 5.66
N GLY A 424 13.88 -6.35 5.03
CA GLY A 424 14.63 -7.56 4.67
C GLY A 424 13.95 -8.38 3.58
N LYS A 425 13.80 -9.69 3.80
CA LYS A 425 13.30 -10.61 2.77
C LYS A 425 11.85 -10.30 2.36
N ALA A 426 10.99 -9.87 3.29
CA ALA A 426 9.62 -9.48 2.98
C ALA A 426 9.57 -8.24 2.06
N ALA A 427 10.42 -7.24 2.32
CA ALA A 427 10.57 -6.08 1.44
C ALA A 427 11.03 -6.48 0.03
N ARG A 428 11.92 -7.49 -0.07
CA ARG A 428 12.39 -8.04 -1.34
C ARG A 428 11.30 -8.77 -2.11
N ASP A 429 10.37 -9.44 -1.43
CA ASP A 429 9.22 -10.07 -2.10
C ASP A 429 8.29 -9.02 -2.70
N ILE A 430 8.10 -7.88 -2.03
CA ILE A 430 7.35 -6.73 -2.55
C ILE A 430 8.10 -6.11 -3.75
N ALA A 431 9.43 -5.95 -3.65
CA ALA A 431 10.26 -5.50 -4.76
C ALA A 431 10.15 -6.44 -5.99
N ARG A 432 10.12 -7.75 -5.76
CA ARG A 432 9.95 -8.76 -6.81
C ARG A 432 8.63 -8.58 -7.55
N HIS A 433 7.53 -8.35 -6.83
CA HIS A 433 6.24 -8.04 -7.44
C HIS A 433 6.31 -6.78 -8.34
N PHE A 434 6.94 -5.70 -7.85
CA PHE A 434 7.17 -4.49 -8.64
C PHE A 434 7.96 -4.80 -9.92
N ILE A 435 9.10 -5.48 -9.80
CA ILE A 435 9.98 -5.82 -10.92
C ILE A 435 9.25 -6.65 -11.98
N GLN A 436 8.43 -7.61 -11.54
CA GLN A 436 7.64 -8.44 -12.46
C GLN A 436 6.68 -7.59 -13.29
N ARG A 437 5.92 -6.69 -12.64
CA ARG A 437 4.99 -5.78 -13.32
C ARG A 437 5.69 -4.74 -14.18
N TRP A 438 6.80 -4.20 -13.72
CA TRP A 438 7.63 -3.27 -14.49
C TRP A 438 8.14 -3.91 -15.78
N ASN A 439 8.64 -5.14 -15.70
CA ASN A 439 9.13 -5.87 -16.86
C ASN A 439 8.01 -6.26 -17.82
N PHE A 440 6.84 -6.64 -17.29
CA PHE A 440 5.65 -6.95 -18.07
C PHE A 440 5.17 -5.71 -18.86
N THR A 441 4.97 -4.59 -18.18
CA THR A 441 4.46 -3.34 -18.77
C THR A 441 5.43 -2.71 -19.77
N LYS A 442 6.76 -2.81 -19.55
CA LYS A 442 7.77 -2.35 -20.52
C LYS A 442 7.72 -3.09 -21.86
N VAL A 443 7.29 -4.34 -21.87
CA VAL A 443 7.43 -5.24 -23.02
C VAL A 443 6.16 -5.29 -23.87
N LEU A 444 5.01 -4.92 -23.32
CA LEU A 444 3.70 -5.14 -23.96
C LEU A 444 3.08 -3.86 -24.51
N ARG A 445 2.35 -4.04 -25.60
CA ARG A 445 1.57 -2.99 -26.29
C ARG A 445 0.08 -3.33 -26.36
N SER A 446 -0.34 -4.54 -25.94
CA SER A 446 -1.73 -4.99 -25.72
C SER A 446 -1.81 -6.46 -25.23
N VAL A 447 -2.87 -6.79 -24.46
CA VAL A 447 -3.52 -8.06 -24.02
C VAL A 447 -3.17 -8.83 -22.69
N CYS A 448 -4.25 -9.34 -22.06
CA CYS A 448 -4.51 -9.87 -20.70
C CYS A 448 -3.99 -11.29 -20.39
N GLN A 449 -3.78 -11.76 -19.14
CA GLN A 449 -2.54 -11.53 -18.40
C GLN A 449 -2.34 -10.13 -17.83
N TRP A 450 -3.45 -9.42 -17.65
CA TRP A 450 -3.50 -7.98 -17.86
C TRP A 450 -2.64 -7.19 -16.88
N SER A 451 -2.51 -7.62 -15.62
CA SER A 451 -1.83 -6.84 -14.59
C SER A 451 -0.34 -7.13 -14.46
N ILE A 452 0.05 -8.42 -14.59
CA ILE A 452 1.40 -8.90 -14.26
C ILE A 452 1.97 -9.95 -15.23
N GLY A 453 1.17 -10.50 -16.15
CA GLY A 453 1.69 -11.41 -17.16
C GLY A 453 1.81 -12.88 -16.77
N THR A 454 1.12 -13.34 -15.73
CA THR A 454 1.12 -14.76 -15.32
C THR A 454 0.00 -15.56 -15.99
N LYS A 455 0.27 -16.80 -16.41
CA LYS A 455 -0.76 -17.71 -17.00
C LYS A 455 -1.87 -18.10 -16.02
N VAL A 456 -1.61 -17.96 -14.73
CA VAL A 456 -2.51 -18.29 -13.62
C VAL A 456 -2.70 -17.04 -12.78
N HIS A 457 -3.92 -16.78 -12.34
CA HIS A 457 -4.23 -15.69 -11.41
C HIS A 457 -3.89 -16.10 -9.98
N GLU A 458 -3.64 -15.12 -9.11
CA GLU A 458 -3.39 -15.33 -7.69
C GLU A 458 -4.46 -14.61 -6.87
N GLU A 459 -5.10 -15.31 -5.94
CA GLU A 459 -6.13 -14.81 -5.01
C GLU A 459 -5.72 -15.04 -3.54
N SER A 460 -4.41 -15.00 -3.28
CA SER A 460 -3.82 -15.36 -1.98
C SER A 460 -4.30 -14.48 -0.82
N ILE A 461 -4.68 -13.22 -1.10
CA ILE A 461 -5.32 -12.32 -0.13
C ILE A 461 -6.66 -12.90 0.32
N HIS A 462 -7.55 -13.27 -0.61
CA HIS A 462 -8.87 -13.85 -0.29
C HIS A 462 -8.73 -15.16 0.49
N LEU A 463 -7.79 -16.02 0.11
CA LEU A 463 -7.54 -17.28 0.82
C LEU A 463 -6.95 -17.07 2.22
N ALA A 464 -6.07 -16.08 2.40
CA ALA A 464 -5.60 -15.68 3.72
C ALA A 464 -6.76 -15.12 4.56
N TYR A 465 -7.68 -14.37 3.91
CA TYR A 465 -8.93 -13.84 4.48
C TYR A 465 -9.82 -14.93 5.09
N ILE A 466 -10.16 -15.91 4.29
CA ILE A 466 -10.96 -17.06 4.73
C ILE A 466 -10.23 -17.79 5.88
N SER A 467 -8.92 -17.99 5.73
CA SER A 467 -8.15 -18.80 6.67
C SER A 467 -8.10 -18.20 8.08
N ALA A 468 -7.77 -16.91 8.26
CA ALA A 468 -7.71 -16.35 9.62
C ALA A 468 -9.10 -16.17 10.24
N ILE A 469 -10.14 -15.89 9.44
CA ILE A 469 -11.53 -15.91 9.92
C ILE A 469 -11.88 -17.30 10.47
N GLN A 470 -11.69 -18.35 9.68
CA GLN A 470 -12.02 -19.72 10.08
C GLN A 470 -11.20 -20.19 11.28
N ASN A 471 -9.96 -19.73 11.44
CA ASN A 471 -9.07 -20.12 12.52
C ASN A 471 -9.17 -19.25 13.77
N SER A 472 -9.77 -18.07 13.69
CA SER A 472 -9.98 -17.14 14.82
C SER A 472 -10.61 -17.82 16.03
N LYS A 473 -10.20 -17.45 17.24
CA LYS A 473 -10.69 -18.07 18.49
C LYS A 473 -11.58 -17.15 19.33
N HIS A 474 -11.25 -15.87 19.40
CA HIS A 474 -11.86 -14.94 20.35
C HIS A 474 -12.65 -13.81 19.67
N PHE A 475 -11.98 -12.96 18.89
CA PHE A 475 -12.64 -11.88 18.16
C PHE A 475 -11.99 -11.62 16.80
N ILE A 476 -12.66 -10.79 16.00
CA ILE A 476 -12.09 -10.20 14.77
C ILE A 476 -12.44 -8.70 14.77
N TYR A 477 -11.46 -7.84 14.49
CA TYR A 477 -11.60 -6.39 14.44
C TYR A 477 -11.37 -5.87 13.03
N ILE A 478 -12.15 -4.87 12.61
CA ILE A 478 -12.32 -4.52 11.21
C ILE A 478 -12.42 -3.06 10.88
N GLU A 479 -11.60 -2.62 9.94
CA GLU A 479 -11.70 -1.31 9.29
C GLU A 479 -11.59 -1.45 7.76
N ASN A 480 -12.68 -1.34 7.00
CA ASN A 480 -12.57 -1.43 5.54
C ASN A 480 -13.43 -0.38 4.83
N GLN A 481 -12.95 0.08 3.67
CA GLN A 481 -13.66 1.09 2.88
C GLN A 481 -14.95 0.52 2.28
N PHE A 482 -14.95 -0.76 1.88
CA PHE A 482 -16.11 -1.45 1.34
C PHE A 482 -16.40 -2.73 2.12
N PHE A 483 -17.65 -3.14 2.09
CA PHE A 483 -18.07 -4.38 2.71
C PHE A 483 -19.12 -5.10 1.85
N ILE A 484 -18.66 -5.71 0.75
CA ILE A 484 -19.47 -6.39 -0.26
C ILE A 484 -19.01 -7.86 -0.36
N SER A 485 -19.83 -8.80 0.10
CA SER A 485 -19.48 -10.22 0.21
C SER A 485 -20.73 -11.12 0.20
N CYS A 486 -20.67 -12.32 0.79
CA CYS A 486 -21.74 -13.34 0.80
C CYS A 486 -22.05 -13.85 -0.62
N ALA A 487 -21.42 -14.96 -1.00
CA ALA A 487 -21.43 -15.42 -2.37
C ALA A 487 -22.86 -15.75 -2.86
N ASP A 488 -23.23 -15.18 -4.00
CA ASP A 488 -24.49 -15.40 -4.69
C ASP A 488 -24.28 -15.52 -6.23
N LYS A 489 -25.25 -15.14 -7.06
CA LYS A 489 -25.07 -15.16 -8.53
C LYS A 489 -24.19 -14.00 -9.06
N SER A 490 -24.04 -12.93 -8.29
CA SER A 490 -23.43 -11.66 -8.68
C SER A 490 -22.16 -11.32 -7.89
N ILE A 491 -22.07 -11.81 -6.66
CA ILE A 491 -20.93 -11.68 -5.74
C ILE A 491 -20.34 -13.08 -5.53
N HIS A 492 -19.03 -13.21 -5.58
CA HIS A 492 -18.36 -14.51 -5.60
C HIS A 492 -17.45 -14.72 -4.39
N ASN A 493 -16.95 -13.66 -3.77
CA ASN A 493 -16.08 -13.77 -2.61
C ASN A 493 -16.87 -14.26 -1.37
N SER A 494 -16.25 -15.13 -0.58
CA SER A 494 -16.89 -15.87 0.53
C SER A 494 -16.45 -15.40 1.93
N ILE A 495 -16.02 -14.14 2.05
CA ILE A 495 -15.57 -13.57 3.34
C ILE A 495 -16.75 -13.50 4.34
N GLY A 496 -17.88 -12.95 3.92
CA GLY A 496 -19.12 -12.86 4.71
C GLY A 496 -19.68 -14.23 5.09
N ASP A 497 -19.57 -15.21 4.20
CA ASP A 497 -19.97 -16.61 4.48
C ASP A 497 -19.08 -17.22 5.58
N ALA A 498 -17.76 -17.05 5.47
CA ALA A 498 -16.81 -17.54 6.46
C ALA A 498 -17.04 -16.92 7.84
N LEU A 499 -17.42 -15.63 7.89
CA LEU A 499 -17.70 -14.92 9.14
C LEU A 499 -19.00 -15.39 9.78
N THR A 500 -20.05 -15.53 8.97
CA THR A 500 -21.34 -16.08 9.41
C THR A 500 -21.15 -17.47 10.00
N GLU A 501 -20.47 -18.38 9.28
CA GLU A 501 -20.21 -19.72 9.79
C GLU A 501 -19.32 -19.71 11.03
N ARG A 502 -18.35 -18.78 11.13
CA ARG A 502 -17.52 -18.64 12.33
C ARG A 502 -18.32 -18.20 13.55
N ILE A 503 -19.25 -17.25 13.40
CA ILE A 503 -20.13 -16.79 14.47
C ILE A 503 -21.08 -17.92 14.89
N LEU A 504 -21.71 -18.60 13.91
CA LEU A 504 -22.58 -19.75 14.16
C LEU A 504 -21.84 -20.88 14.87
N ARG A 505 -20.59 -21.15 14.51
CA ARG A 505 -19.73 -22.12 15.21
C ARG A 505 -19.53 -21.71 16.67
N ALA A 506 -19.22 -20.44 16.96
CA ALA A 506 -19.08 -19.97 18.34
C ALA A 506 -20.37 -20.16 19.14
N TYR A 507 -21.51 -19.81 18.54
CA TYR A 507 -22.83 -19.96 19.13
C TYR A 507 -23.15 -21.42 19.43
N ARG A 508 -22.95 -22.33 18.47
CA ARG A 508 -23.13 -23.78 18.64
C ARG A 508 -22.22 -24.35 19.74
N GLU A 509 -20.98 -23.85 19.82
CA GLU A 509 -20.00 -24.23 20.86
C GLU A 509 -20.23 -23.52 22.21
N LYS A 510 -21.22 -22.61 22.32
CA LYS A 510 -21.46 -21.77 23.50
C LYS A 510 -20.22 -20.98 23.97
N LYS A 511 -19.38 -20.58 23.03
CA LYS A 511 -18.19 -19.76 23.30
C LYS A 511 -18.49 -18.30 22.99
N LYS A 512 -17.98 -17.39 23.82
CA LYS A 512 -18.02 -15.96 23.52
C LYS A 512 -17.17 -15.68 22.29
N PHE A 513 -17.74 -14.96 21.33
CA PHE A 513 -17.03 -14.51 20.13
C PHE A 513 -17.57 -13.14 19.73
N ARG A 514 -16.67 -12.19 19.45
CA ARG A 514 -17.02 -10.81 19.10
C ARG A 514 -16.50 -10.48 17.72
N VAL A 515 -17.21 -9.61 17.03
CA VAL A 515 -16.74 -9.05 15.78
C VAL A 515 -17.04 -7.56 15.75
N TYR A 516 -16.11 -6.72 15.28
CA TYR A 516 -16.18 -5.24 15.29
C TYR A 516 -15.93 -4.61 13.89
N VAL A 517 -16.91 -3.99 13.20
CA VAL A 517 -16.85 -3.42 11.84
C VAL A 517 -16.91 -1.93 11.99
N VAL A 518 -15.85 -1.30 11.52
CA VAL A 518 -15.78 0.11 11.24
C VAL A 518 -15.69 0.26 9.73
N MET A 519 -16.60 1.03 9.16
CA MET A 519 -16.68 1.31 7.73
C MET A 519 -17.12 2.76 7.54
N PRO A 520 -16.80 3.40 6.41
CA PRO A 520 -17.27 4.76 6.17
C PRO A 520 -18.80 4.79 6.13
N LEU A 521 -19.39 5.85 6.69
CA LEU A 521 -20.85 6.05 6.68
C LEU A 521 -21.40 6.16 5.25
N LEU A 522 -20.62 6.73 4.32
CA LEU A 522 -20.96 6.84 2.91
C LEU A 522 -19.74 6.46 2.05
N PRO A 523 -19.96 5.84 0.88
CA PRO A 523 -18.93 5.68 -0.14
C PRO A 523 -18.32 7.03 -0.55
N GLY A 524 -16.99 7.08 -0.71
CA GLY A 524 -16.24 8.31 -1.02
C GLY A 524 -16.32 8.75 -2.49
N PHE A 525 -17.53 9.01 -3.00
CA PHE A 525 -17.77 9.52 -4.36
C PHE A 525 -18.51 10.85 -4.32
N GLU A 526 -18.33 11.69 -5.34
CA GLU A 526 -19.07 12.95 -5.45
C GLU A 526 -20.58 12.68 -5.60
N GLY A 527 -21.38 13.35 -4.78
CA GLY A 527 -22.84 13.26 -4.88
C GLY A 527 -23.57 13.99 -3.75
N ASP A 528 -24.66 14.66 -4.09
CA ASP A 528 -25.49 15.35 -3.11
C ASP A 528 -26.36 14.37 -2.33
N ILE A 529 -25.92 14.02 -1.12
CA ILE A 529 -26.63 13.12 -0.22
C ILE A 529 -28.01 13.65 0.21
N SER A 530 -28.23 14.97 0.19
CA SER A 530 -29.54 15.55 0.54
C SER A 530 -30.63 15.19 -0.49
N SER A 531 -30.22 14.85 -1.71
CA SER A 531 -31.07 14.32 -2.78
C SER A 531 -31.08 12.78 -2.85
N GLY A 532 -30.40 12.12 -1.90
CA GLY A 532 -30.25 10.67 -1.81
C GLY A 532 -28.94 10.13 -2.36
N GLY A 533 -27.98 11.00 -2.71
CA GLY A 533 -26.65 10.65 -3.21
C GLY A 533 -26.57 10.51 -4.73
N GLY A 534 -25.34 10.49 -5.26
CA GLY A 534 -25.07 10.17 -6.66
C GLY A 534 -25.36 8.69 -6.98
N GLN A 535 -25.47 8.34 -8.27
CA GLN A 535 -25.77 6.96 -8.68
C GLN A 535 -24.68 5.96 -8.21
N ALA A 536 -23.41 6.35 -8.20
CA ALA A 536 -22.32 5.53 -7.67
C ALA A 536 -22.42 5.29 -6.15
N ILE A 537 -22.79 6.33 -5.38
CA ILE A 537 -23.07 6.22 -3.94
C ILE A 537 -24.19 5.19 -3.72
N LYS A 538 -25.30 5.31 -4.46
CA LYS A 538 -26.45 4.40 -4.35
C LYS A 538 -26.11 2.96 -4.72
N ALA A 539 -25.36 2.74 -5.81
CA ALA A 539 -24.93 1.40 -6.24
C ALA A 539 -24.16 0.67 -5.14
N ILE A 540 -23.21 1.36 -4.51
CA ILE A 540 -22.37 0.78 -3.47
C ILE A 540 -23.17 0.60 -2.17
N MET A 541 -24.04 1.55 -1.83
CA MET A 541 -24.95 1.41 -0.69
C MET A 541 -25.89 0.22 -0.85
N TYR A 542 -26.41 -0.03 -2.06
CA TYR A 542 -27.22 -1.22 -2.35
C TYR A 542 -26.49 -2.51 -1.95
N PHE A 543 -25.23 -2.66 -2.36
CA PHE A 543 -24.44 -3.85 -2.04
C PHE A 543 -24.00 -3.90 -0.57
N ASN A 544 -23.59 -2.77 0.02
CA ASN A 544 -23.24 -2.68 1.44
C ASN A 544 -24.43 -2.95 2.38
N TYR A 545 -25.65 -2.51 2.06
CA TYR A 545 -26.84 -2.80 2.88
C TYR A 545 -27.34 -4.22 2.70
N SER A 546 -27.08 -4.82 1.54
CA SER A 546 -27.38 -6.23 1.30
C SER A 546 -26.48 -7.17 2.12
N MET A 547 -25.35 -6.68 2.65
CA MET A 547 -24.38 -7.46 3.40
C MET A 547 -23.63 -6.60 4.43
N VAL A 548 -23.83 -6.84 5.73
CA VAL A 548 -22.98 -6.26 6.80
C VAL A 548 -22.17 -7.41 7.38
N CYS A 549 -20.82 -7.26 7.56
CA CYS A 549 -19.89 -7.92 8.53
C CYS A 549 -18.44 -8.37 8.07
N TRP A 550 -17.32 -7.61 8.30
CA TRP A 550 -15.88 -7.94 8.78
C TRP A 550 -14.51 -8.14 7.90
N PHE A 551 -13.30 -7.49 8.24
CA PHE A 551 -11.84 -7.13 7.79
C PHE A 551 -10.63 -8.04 7.52
N TYR A 552 -9.62 -7.47 6.77
CA TYR A 552 -8.12 -7.42 6.94
C TYR A 552 -7.49 -6.07 6.44
N ALA A 553 -6.17 -5.84 6.70
CA ALA A 553 -5.39 -4.68 6.24
C ALA A 553 -4.54 -4.94 4.97
N GLY A 554 -4.60 -4.02 4.01
CA GLY A 554 -3.91 -4.05 2.71
C GLY A 554 -4.55 -3.03 1.76
N SER A 555 -4.17 -3.00 0.47
CA SER A 555 -4.89 -2.19 -0.52
C SER A 555 -6.24 -2.81 -0.95
N ALA A 556 -6.42 -4.10 -0.65
CA ALA A 556 -7.60 -4.88 -1.02
C ALA A 556 -8.82 -4.54 -0.14
N ASN A 557 -9.87 -4.07 -0.80
CA ASN A 557 -11.17 -3.86 -0.20
C ASN A 557 -11.97 -5.17 -0.08
N ILE A 558 -12.94 -5.25 0.82
CA ILE A 558 -13.83 -6.43 0.88
C ILE A 558 -14.90 -6.27 -0.19
N ASN A 559 -14.55 -6.71 -1.40
CA ASN A 559 -15.38 -6.74 -2.59
C ASN A 559 -14.75 -7.73 -3.61
N ASP A 560 -15.51 -8.16 -4.60
CA ASP A 560 -15.02 -9.05 -5.66
C ASP A 560 -13.89 -8.39 -6.48
N ARG A 561 -13.97 -7.06 -6.70
CA ARG A 561 -12.95 -6.26 -7.39
C ARG A 561 -11.54 -6.47 -6.83
N SER A 562 -11.38 -6.50 -5.52
CA SER A 562 -10.08 -6.70 -4.87
C SER A 562 -9.77 -8.17 -4.56
N MET A 563 -10.78 -9.01 -4.31
CA MET A 563 -10.57 -10.36 -3.76
C MET A 563 -10.33 -11.47 -4.81
N LEU A 564 -10.90 -11.35 -6.01
CA LEU A 564 -10.89 -12.45 -6.99
C LEU A 564 -9.57 -12.60 -7.77
N GLY A 565 -8.62 -11.67 -7.64
CA GLY A 565 -7.32 -11.69 -8.33
C GLY A 565 -7.36 -11.54 -9.87
N LYS A 566 -8.54 -11.66 -10.49
CA LYS A 566 -8.78 -11.49 -11.94
C LYS A 566 -9.23 -10.07 -12.30
N ARG A 567 -9.63 -9.28 -11.30
CA ARG A 567 -10.10 -7.89 -11.41
C ARG A 567 -8.95 -6.94 -11.10
N ASP A 568 -9.03 -6.09 -10.07
CA ASP A 568 -7.97 -5.11 -9.73
C ASP A 568 -6.72 -5.83 -9.20
N SER A 569 -5.54 -5.24 -9.40
CA SER A 569 -4.32 -5.72 -8.75
C SER A 569 -4.16 -5.07 -7.37
N GLU A 570 -3.90 -5.92 -6.37
CA GLU A 570 -3.84 -5.55 -4.96
C GLU A 570 -2.59 -6.11 -4.29
N MET A 571 -2.25 -5.56 -3.13
CA MET A 571 -1.18 -6.08 -2.28
C MET A 571 -1.55 -6.01 -0.81
N ALA A 572 -1.23 -7.07 -0.07
CA ALA A 572 -1.38 -7.15 1.38
C ALA A 572 -0.24 -7.96 2.00
N VAL A 573 -0.01 -7.77 3.31
CA VAL A 573 0.89 -8.61 4.11
C VAL A 573 0.10 -9.23 5.26
N VAL A 574 0.38 -10.50 5.56
CA VAL A 574 -0.11 -11.17 6.76
C VAL A 574 1.01 -11.15 7.79
N VAL A 575 0.78 -10.48 8.91
CA VAL A 575 1.71 -10.42 10.05
C VAL A 575 1.18 -11.33 11.14
N GLU A 576 1.99 -12.32 11.53
CA GLU A 576 1.72 -13.22 12.65
C GLU A 576 2.77 -12.97 13.72
N ASP A 577 2.32 -12.64 14.94
CA ASP A 577 3.20 -12.38 16.05
C ASP A 577 3.95 -13.66 16.49
N THR A 578 5.25 -13.47 16.74
CA THR A 578 6.11 -14.47 17.42
C THR A 578 6.55 -13.99 18.81
N GLU A 579 6.36 -12.69 19.09
CA GLU A 579 6.57 -12.09 20.39
C GLU A 579 5.23 -11.76 21.03
N PHE A 580 5.08 -12.17 22.29
CA PHE A 580 3.84 -12.04 23.04
C PHE A 580 4.05 -11.18 24.29
N GLN A 581 2.96 -10.62 24.80
CA GLN A 581 2.89 -9.91 26.07
C GLN A 581 1.60 -10.24 26.81
N ASP A 582 1.64 -10.06 28.13
CA ASP A 582 0.46 -10.24 28.99
C ASP A 582 -0.65 -9.25 28.59
N SER A 583 -1.85 -9.78 28.46
CA SER A 583 -3.09 -9.07 28.14
C SER A 583 -4.28 -9.83 28.74
N LEU A 584 -5.50 -9.44 28.38
CA LEU A 584 -6.74 -10.05 28.84
C LEU A 584 -7.61 -10.52 27.68
N MET A 585 -8.29 -11.63 27.88
CA MET A 585 -9.26 -12.17 26.94
C MET A 585 -10.44 -12.80 27.69
N ASP A 586 -11.55 -12.07 27.74
CA ASP A 586 -12.76 -12.44 28.50
C ASP A 586 -12.50 -12.63 30.01
N GLY A 587 -11.73 -11.71 30.60
CA GLY A 587 -11.34 -11.70 32.01
C GLY A 587 -10.13 -12.58 32.35
N GLU A 588 -9.72 -13.46 31.44
CA GLU A 588 -8.60 -14.38 31.64
C GLU A 588 -7.29 -13.80 31.14
N ILE A 589 -6.18 -14.14 31.81
CA ILE A 589 -4.83 -13.78 31.36
C ILE A 589 -4.56 -14.43 30.01
N TYR A 590 -4.14 -13.63 29.04
CA TYR A 590 -3.91 -14.06 27.66
C TYR A 590 -2.57 -13.54 27.14
N GLN A 591 -1.83 -14.39 26.42
CA GLN A 591 -0.62 -14.02 25.71
C GLN A 591 -0.98 -13.41 24.36
N ALA A 592 -1.07 -12.09 24.29
CA ALA A 592 -1.41 -11.37 23.07
C ALA A 592 -0.14 -11.04 22.27
N GLY A 593 -0.22 -11.16 20.95
CA GLY A 593 0.87 -10.77 20.06
C GLY A 593 1.16 -9.26 20.16
N ARG A 594 2.42 -8.86 20.26
CA ARG A 594 2.81 -7.46 20.49
C ARG A 594 2.37 -6.54 19.34
N PHE A 595 2.56 -6.96 18.10
CA PHE A 595 2.20 -6.18 16.93
C PHE A 595 0.68 -6.01 16.83
N ALA A 596 -0.06 -7.12 16.89
CA ALA A 596 -1.53 -7.08 16.77
C ALA A 596 -2.20 -6.34 17.94
N LEU A 597 -1.72 -6.54 19.17
CA LEU A 597 -2.25 -5.87 20.36
C LEU A 597 -2.05 -4.35 20.28
N SER A 598 -0.83 -3.90 19.99
CA SER A 598 -0.50 -2.47 19.93
C SER A 598 -1.28 -1.74 18.83
N LEU A 599 -1.42 -2.36 17.65
CA LEU A 599 -2.25 -1.81 16.57
C LEU A 599 -3.72 -1.70 17.00
N ARG A 600 -4.29 -2.77 17.56
CA ARG A 600 -5.68 -2.78 18.02
C ARG A 600 -5.93 -1.71 19.08
N GLU A 601 -5.03 -1.58 20.05
CA GLU A 601 -5.17 -0.54 21.08
C GLU A 601 -5.12 0.86 20.50
N GLU A 602 -4.23 1.13 19.55
CA GLU A 602 -4.17 2.43 18.88
C GLU A 602 -5.48 2.72 18.13
N CYS A 603 -5.98 1.76 17.34
CA CYS A 603 -7.29 1.87 16.67
C CYS A 603 -8.43 2.17 17.67
N PHE A 604 -8.50 1.39 18.77
CA PHE A 604 -9.51 1.59 19.81
C PHE A 604 -9.38 2.96 20.48
N ARG A 605 -8.16 3.42 20.76
CA ARG A 605 -7.94 4.75 21.34
C ARG A 605 -8.40 5.85 20.41
N ILE A 606 -8.11 5.77 19.13
CA ILE A 606 -8.54 6.80 18.17
C ILE A 606 -10.06 6.82 18.07
N VAL A 607 -10.70 5.69 17.76
CA VAL A 607 -12.15 5.66 17.52
C VAL A 607 -12.97 5.96 18.78
N LEU A 608 -12.47 5.61 19.96
CA LEU A 608 -13.11 5.91 21.24
C LEU A 608 -12.68 7.25 21.84
N GLY A 609 -11.73 7.98 21.24
CA GLY A 609 -11.26 9.28 21.75
C GLY A 609 -10.41 9.20 23.02
N LEU A 610 -9.69 8.10 23.22
CA LEU A 610 -8.87 7.81 24.39
C LEU A 610 -7.37 8.08 24.17
N MET A 611 -7.03 8.94 23.21
CA MET A 611 -5.64 9.34 22.97
C MET A 611 -5.11 10.14 24.17
N GLY A 612 -4.12 9.57 24.88
CA GLY A 612 -3.59 10.14 26.13
C GLY A 612 -4.50 9.94 27.36
N ASP A 613 -5.62 9.22 27.22
CA ASP A 613 -6.52 8.86 28.32
C ASP A 613 -6.41 7.36 28.63
N SER A 614 -6.18 7.05 29.91
CA SER A 614 -6.09 5.68 30.43
C SER A 614 -7.22 5.35 31.41
N SER A 615 -8.26 6.19 31.48
CA SER A 615 -9.41 6.02 32.39
C SER A 615 -10.31 4.84 32.00
N VAL A 616 -10.38 4.54 30.69
CA VAL A 616 -11.16 3.44 30.15
C VAL A 616 -10.24 2.26 29.84
N ASP A 617 -10.55 1.12 30.45
CA ASP A 617 -9.84 -0.13 30.17
C ASP A 617 -10.29 -0.71 28.81
N ILE A 618 -9.36 -0.74 27.88
CA ILE A 618 -9.52 -1.32 26.53
C ILE A 618 -8.69 -2.59 26.34
N SER A 619 -8.06 -3.09 27.41
CA SER A 619 -7.15 -4.24 27.32
C SER A 619 -7.88 -5.49 26.85
N ASP A 620 -9.09 -5.75 27.38
CA ASP A 620 -9.91 -6.92 27.05
C ASP A 620 -10.99 -6.61 25.99
N PRO A 621 -10.80 -7.03 24.72
CA PRO A 621 -11.75 -6.78 23.63
C PRO A 621 -12.96 -7.73 23.67
N MET A 622 -12.99 -8.71 24.58
CA MET A 622 -14.05 -9.71 24.66
C MET A 622 -15.02 -9.46 25.81
N SER A 623 -14.59 -8.72 26.83
CA SER A 623 -15.40 -8.47 28.02
C SER A 623 -16.75 -7.82 27.69
N ASP A 624 -17.78 -8.23 28.43
CA ASP A 624 -19.12 -7.65 28.27
C ASP A 624 -19.15 -6.18 28.67
N ARG A 625 -18.32 -5.79 29.65
CA ARG A 625 -18.14 -4.40 30.07
C ARG A 625 -17.62 -3.55 28.91
N PHE A 626 -16.50 -3.94 28.29
CA PHE A 626 -15.96 -3.21 27.15
C PHE A 626 -16.97 -3.16 25.98
N TYR A 627 -17.51 -4.32 25.59
CA TYR A 627 -18.42 -4.38 24.44
C TYR A 627 -19.72 -3.57 24.68
N LYS A 628 -20.43 -3.81 25.77
CA LYS A 628 -21.76 -3.23 26.01
C LYS A 628 -21.67 -1.81 26.52
N GLU A 629 -20.82 -1.55 27.51
CA GLU A 629 -20.82 -0.28 28.26
C GLU A 629 -19.88 0.77 27.67
N VAL A 630 -18.86 0.35 26.92
CA VAL A 630 -17.92 1.26 26.25
C VAL A 630 -18.23 1.35 24.77
N TRP A 631 -18.05 0.26 24.01
CA TRP A 631 -18.15 0.26 22.55
C TRP A 631 -19.57 0.61 22.07
N MET A 632 -20.57 -0.16 22.45
CA MET A 632 -21.95 0.02 21.98
C MET A 632 -22.58 1.32 22.51
N VAL A 633 -22.36 1.66 23.79
CA VAL A 633 -22.87 2.91 24.37
C VAL A 633 -22.25 4.13 23.69
N THR A 634 -20.93 4.14 23.43
CA THR A 634 -20.27 5.25 22.73
C THR A 634 -20.83 5.42 21.32
N ALA A 635 -20.91 4.32 20.56
CA ALA A 635 -21.45 4.34 19.20
C ALA A 635 -22.89 4.87 19.14
N ALA A 636 -23.79 4.38 20.01
CA ALA A 636 -25.18 4.79 20.04
C ALA A 636 -25.36 6.23 20.55
N LYS A 637 -24.63 6.61 21.60
CA LYS A 637 -24.68 7.97 22.18
C LYS A 637 -24.20 9.00 21.16
N ASN A 638 -23.05 8.77 20.53
CA ASN A 638 -22.51 9.68 19.54
C ASN A 638 -23.46 9.83 18.35
N ALA A 639 -23.98 8.71 17.80
CA ALA A 639 -24.94 8.74 16.70
C ALA A 639 -26.19 9.58 17.06
N SER A 640 -26.76 9.38 18.26
CA SER A 640 -27.92 10.14 18.73
C SER A 640 -27.62 11.64 18.88
N VAL A 641 -26.46 12.01 19.40
CA VAL A 641 -26.08 13.43 19.53
C VAL A 641 -25.84 14.07 18.16
N TYR A 642 -25.18 13.38 17.23
CA TYR A 642 -24.97 13.88 15.87
C TYR A 642 -26.30 14.08 15.12
N ASP A 643 -27.22 13.12 15.18
CA ASP A 643 -28.56 13.24 14.58
C ASP A 643 -29.36 14.40 15.19
N LYS A 644 -29.32 14.56 16.52
CA LYS A 644 -29.97 15.67 17.24
C LYS A 644 -29.43 17.04 16.85
N VAL A 645 -28.10 17.17 16.76
CA VAL A 645 -27.44 18.48 16.56
C VAL A 645 -27.44 18.88 15.08
N PHE A 646 -27.04 17.96 14.20
CA PHE A 646 -26.76 18.27 12.80
C PHE A 646 -27.83 17.78 11.84
N ARG A 647 -28.66 16.81 12.24
CA ARG A 647 -29.55 16.11 11.31
C ARG A 647 -28.78 15.54 10.11
N CYS A 648 -27.65 14.89 10.39
CA CYS A 648 -26.74 14.40 9.36
C CYS A 648 -27.24 13.08 8.73
N LEU A 649 -26.80 12.83 7.49
CA LEU A 649 -27.06 11.59 6.77
C LEU A 649 -25.78 10.73 6.71
N PRO A 650 -25.89 9.40 6.63
CA PRO A 650 -27.12 8.60 6.68
C PRO A 650 -27.71 8.48 8.10
N THR A 651 -29.00 8.14 8.20
CA THR A 651 -29.73 7.97 9.49
C THR A 651 -30.90 7.00 9.34
N ASP A 652 -31.18 6.20 10.36
CA ASP A 652 -32.33 5.26 10.39
C ASP A 652 -33.68 5.98 10.43
N ALA A 653 -33.69 7.30 10.66
CA ALA A 653 -34.90 8.11 10.59
C ALA A 653 -35.41 8.33 9.15
N VAL A 654 -34.61 8.02 8.12
CA VAL A 654 -34.93 8.30 6.72
C VAL A 654 -34.99 7.00 5.92
N LEU A 655 -36.20 6.46 5.75
CA LEU A 655 -36.43 5.16 5.09
C LEU A 655 -36.63 5.25 3.58
N ASN A 656 -37.01 6.42 3.06
CA ASN A 656 -37.32 6.63 1.63
C ASN A 656 -37.11 8.08 1.20
N TYR A 657 -37.16 8.36 -0.11
CA TYR A 657 -36.90 9.71 -0.66
C TYR A 657 -37.95 10.75 -0.24
N LYS A 658 -39.17 10.33 0.10
CA LYS A 658 -40.20 11.26 0.59
C LYS A 658 -39.83 11.76 1.98
N ILE A 659 -39.47 10.85 2.89
CA ILE A 659 -39.01 11.19 4.24
C ILE A 659 -37.71 12.00 4.15
N LEU A 660 -36.80 11.66 3.24
CA LEU A 660 -35.56 12.41 3.04
C LEU A 660 -35.82 13.89 2.75
N ARG A 661 -36.72 14.19 1.79
CA ARG A 661 -37.06 15.58 1.44
C ARG A 661 -37.67 16.35 2.61
N GLU A 662 -38.53 15.70 3.40
CA GLU A 662 -39.10 16.30 4.61
C GLU A 662 -38.07 16.47 5.71
N TYR A 663 -37.15 15.51 5.85
CA TYR A 663 -36.11 15.53 6.86
C TYR A 663 -35.12 16.67 6.60
N MET A 664 -34.76 16.91 5.34
CA MET A 664 -33.85 17.97 4.90
C MET A 664 -34.49 19.37 4.81
N SER A 665 -35.82 19.48 4.75
CA SER A 665 -36.49 20.79 4.73
C SER A 665 -36.53 21.48 6.10
N ARG A 666 -36.28 20.73 7.17
CA ARG A 666 -36.21 21.23 8.55
C ARG A 666 -34.79 21.71 8.87
N SER A 667 -34.67 22.85 9.52
CA SER A 667 -33.41 23.37 10.07
C SER A 667 -32.87 22.47 11.20
N CYS A 668 -31.57 22.57 11.46
CA CYS A 668 -30.90 21.81 12.51
C CYS A 668 -30.50 22.69 13.68
N MET A 669 -30.30 22.09 14.85
CA MET A 669 -29.91 22.82 16.06
C MET A 669 -28.60 23.59 15.87
N ALA A 670 -27.65 23.03 15.11
CA ALA A 670 -26.38 23.69 14.83
C ALA A 670 -26.53 25.07 14.17
N THR A 671 -27.59 25.30 13.40
CA THR A 671 -27.87 26.60 12.77
C THR A 671 -28.83 27.46 13.58
N GLU A 672 -29.82 26.87 14.25
CA GLU A 672 -30.84 27.60 15.03
C GLU A 672 -30.34 28.07 16.41
N ASP A 673 -29.64 27.19 17.13
CA ASP A 673 -29.11 27.45 18.48
C ASP A 673 -27.70 26.86 18.62
N PRO A 674 -26.67 27.58 18.13
CA PRO A 674 -25.29 27.14 18.21
C PRO A 674 -24.79 26.91 19.65
N ILE A 675 -25.33 27.64 20.64
CA ILE A 675 -24.90 27.53 22.03
C ILE A 675 -25.38 26.18 22.60
N GLN A 676 -26.65 25.85 22.40
CA GLN A 676 -27.19 24.55 22.80
C GLN A 676 -26.55 23.41 22.01
N ALA A 677 -26.29 23.59 20.71
CA ALA A 677 -25.56 22.64 19.89
C ALA A 677 -24.19 22.32 20.49
N CYS A 678 -23.40 23.34 20.86
CA CYS A 678 -22.11 23.14 21.53
C CYS A 678 -22.24 22.42 22.87
N ALA A 679 -23.29 22.71 23.66
CA ALA A 679 -23.52 22.03 24.94
C ALA A 679 -23.85 20.53 24.75
N GLU A 680 -24.62 20.18 23.73
CA GLU A 680 -24.90 18.79 23.36
C GLU A 680 -23.64 18.07 22.85
N LEU A 681 -22.84 18.73 22.00
CA LEU A 681 -21.62 18.14 21.43
C LEU A 681 -20.55 17.81 22.48
N ARG A 682 -20.53 18.50 23.63
CA ARG A 682 -19.64 18.14 24.77
C ARG A 682 -19.93 16.74 25.34
N LYS A 683 -21.06 16.13 24.99
CA LYS A 683 -21.40 14.76 25.39
C LYS A 683 -20.79 13.70 24.48
N VAL A 684 -20.35 14.08 23.28
CA VAL A 684 -19.68 13.19 22.32
C VAL A 684 -18.28 12.86 22.84
N HIS A 685 -17.90 11.59 22.71
CA HIS A 685 -16.56 11.12 23.06
C HIS A 685 -16.05 10.19 21.96
N GLY A 686 -14.88 10.51 21.39
CA GLY A 686 -14.36 9.79 20.22
C GLY A 686 -15.15 10.02 18.93
N PHE A 687 -14.87 9.17 17.94
CA PHE A 687 -15.42 9.25 16.58
C PHE A 687 -16.40 8.12 16.25
N LEU A 688 -16.43 7.05 17.05
CA LEU A 688 -17.27 5.89 16.78
C LEU A 688 -18.76 6.27 16.84
N VAL A 689 -19.49 5.92 15.79
CA VAL A 689 -20.95 6.06 15.68
C VAL A 689 -21.56 4.75 15.23
N GLN A 690 -22.79 4.47 15.65
CA GLN A 690 -23.53 3.31 15.19
C GLN A 690 -23.89 3.47 13.70
N PHE A 691 -23.65 2.42 12.91
CA PHE A 691 -23.99 2.41 11.49
C PHE A 691 -25.52 2.29 11.31
N PRO A 692 -26.16 3.15 10.49
CA PRO A 692 -27.61 3.13 10.28
C PRO A 692 -28.00 2.09 9.21
N PHE A 693 -28.68 1.02 9.63
CA PHE A 693 -29.04 -0.12 8.76
C PHE A 693 -30.32 0.09 7.92
N TYR A 694 -31.16 1.05 8.30
CA TYR A 694 -32.48 1.27 7.71
C TYR A 694 -32.54 2.51 6.80
N PHE A 695 -31.41 3.20 6.61
CA PHE A 695 -31.37 4.36 5.72
C PHE A 695 -31.72 3.96 4.28
N LEU A 696 -32.75 4.59 3.72
CA LEU A 696 -33.32 4.32 2.39
C LEU A 696 -33.71 2.85 2.16
N SER A 697 -34.05 2.09 3.21
CA SER A 697 -34.38 0.67 3.11
C SER A 697 -35.63 0.34 2.29
N GLU A 698 -36.52 1.32 2.06
CA GLU A 698 -37.72 1.16 1.23
C GLU A 698 -37.48 1.52 -0.25
N GLU A 699 -36.27 1.95 -0.62
CA GLU A 699 -35.92 2.36 -1.98
C GLU A 699 -35.09 1.28 -2.68
N ASN A 700 -35.28 1.16 -4.00
CA ASN A 700 -34.34 0.41 -4.82
C ASN A 700 -33.13 1.31 -5.14
N LEU A 701 -32.02 1.06 -4.46
CA LEU A 701 -30.77 1.80 -4.64
C LEU A 701 -29.97 1.36 -5.87
N PHE A 702 -30.42 0.34 -6.60
CA PHE A 702 -29.76 -0.09 -7.83
C PHE A 702 -29.83 1.03 -8.90
N PRO A 703 -28.72 1.34 -9.60
CA PRO A 703 -28.71 2.38 -10.62
C PRO A 703 -29.76 2.14 -11.71
N SER A 704 -30.49 3.19 -12.08
CA SER A 704 -31.48 3.10 -13.16
C SER A 704 -30.81 2.75 -14.49
N LEU A 705 -31.40 1.85 -15.27
CA LEU A 705 -30.93 1.48 -16.62
C LEU A 705 -30.82 2.68 -17.58
N ASN A 706 -31.46 3.82 -17.27
CA ASN A 706 -31.38 5.04 -18.06
C ASN A 706 -30.21 5.96 -17.64
N SER A 707 -29.43 5.58 -16.62
CA SER A 707 -28.23 6.28 -16.15
C SER A 707 -26.96 5.69 -16.75
N LYS A 708 -25.86 6.46 -16.75
CA LYS A 708 -24.55 5.95 -17.20
C LYS A 708 -24.12 4.76 -16.35
N GLU A 709 -24.42 4.80 -15.06
CA GLU A 709 -24.05 3.78 -14.07
C GLU A 709 -24.90 2.50 -14.21
N GLY A 710 -26.18 2.62 -14.58
CA GLY A 710 -27.06 1.46 -14.75
C GLY A 710 -26.89 0.70 -16.07
N ILE A 711 -26.22 1.29 -17.06
CA ILE A 711 -25.79 0.56 -18.27
C ILE A 711 -24.39 -0.07 -18.10
N MET A 712 -23.68 0.20 -17.00
CA MET A 712 -22.41 -0.45 -16.70
C MET A 712 -22.63 -1.88 -16.17
N PRO A 713 -21.71 -2.82 -16.44
CA PRO A 713 -21.75 -4.15 -15.84
C PRO A 713 -21.78 -4.09 -14.31
N MET A 714 -22.55 -4.98 -13.67
CA MET A 714 -22.69 -4.99 -12.20
C MET A 714 -21.35 -5.20 -11.49
N GLU A 715 -20.44 -5.94 -12.12
CA GLU A 715 -19.11 -6.25 -11.64
C GLU A 715 -18.23 -5.01 -11.45
N LEU A 716 -18.64 -3.85 -11.97
CA LEU A 716 -17.99 -2.57 -11.69
C LEU A 716 -18.16 -2.14 -10.23
N TRP A 717 -19.27 -2.52 -9.62
CA TRP A 717 -19.72 -2.10 -8.29
C TRP A 717 -19.52 -3.18 -7.21
N THR A 718 -19.20 -4.43 -7.59
CA THR A 718 -19.08 -5.59 -6.67
C THR A 718 -17.68 -5.98 -6.29
#